data_AF-A0A3C1LH43-F1
#
_entry.id   AF-A0A3C1LH43-F1
#
_cell.length_a   1.000
_cell.length_b   1.000
_cell.length_c   1.000
_cell.angle_alpha   90.00
_cell.angle_beta   90.00
_cell.angle_gamma   90.00
#
_symmetry.space_group_name_H-M   'P 1'
#
loop_
_entity.id
_entity.type
_entity.pdbx_description
1 polymer ?
#
loop_
_entity_poly.entity_id
_entity_poly.type
_entity_poly.pdbx_seq_one_letter_code
_entity_poly.pdbx_strand_id
1 'polypeptide(L)'
;GGAGGGVQTNGASGPAGQAGAGGQDPISPSMANANGFKNFRYVSYASPAIDETAVDYWSRSGRWSKNWQNFYNCTSGCNDINSMFWGPDINYDVTAFGQSSNIPTTGNATFSGGISRPYHNPVQTNGYMLNNARNWLVWMKKQTGADGWRWDAVKHFPLSVQEDIIYNTKYNAGFANGGQNMLNIGEWVGGAAELDAYMFNTRHGSAPGGVSNEISTGTFDFGLRGFNSGNQGLFTMITGNGSYNMQNIPGQQQSNRVMTYPDGKRVHRTVPFINNHDTYRPIVSANGNFSQPLGVSSGWNNGSQLATNVDPREPRLAAAYAVIFAVDGNPQVFFEDLYNVWGTGKRYSHLPTSLADLPHNADIINIMQAHQRLNFKDGDYGVPTASNAPFFQQGNATDHIVFERAGRAIIGVTDVFNGTATNSADQQVFVRVNDAWPVGTVLYDYSGAHGINTVTVPADRRVLIATAPVGHTIPNAFGHGYSIWAPAPPGVTVTSVNDLYNYLGTYDQPLARTTTQEWEMANDLGDSHCESLGQGGSLPANSTNQRVAGKIFVEAGQPINYFITPETNGTQVVASLWNLDGNMLHSISGTSSSTTPLSGSFTPNFTGWVTIKVRQGASNQAMQRAWVNVTYKAPATVDTRNTANAVTTRAAIWTGNKGTTDVTDCGNWEEGRLPDATRNLVVPAYSSPMPIITGNVIAKDVILESGASVNITSAGTLRIRGNVLSNGSITGSGRIIFEGTTTQTFANNNATNPSGFTGEVEINNAQNVEISSSLSINGTLRFTTGRLIVNGSANVLNLNASTLIGVSATSFIQLGNSTTNAPMVQRNVTSGTPELIPVGNTNYTPITVTPNATGVITVSATEQVLSSGFNGNAMSATNRVNKMWNFVGSNGATTATVVFQWNAADENATLLRNSLFVASNANGSSTEWQQATTTTSAVGSNPFTVSAANISLNASYAVFSTNGALPVQLTNFAASLRGDKQVQLRWDVASETNTKGYEIERSFDGSNFTTIGFVAASQKATYFFSDAMQKAKQFYRLKMVDNDGTYAYSKTAIVQFALTGKQISIVPNPVVNQVNLISNGIDAATEVSIEVVNMHGARISTFKGSLQQAQQSLSNVLVQQPAGMYLFKINVGEQQQSIRVLKQ
;
A
#
# COMPACT_ATOMS: atom_id res chain seq x y z
N GLY A 1 -25.17 -28.90 2.60
CA GLY A 1 -24.81 -27.94 1.55
C GLY A 1 -25.92 -26.92 1.39
N GLY A 2 -25.58 -25.63 1.45
CA GLY A 2 -26.49 -24.59 0.95
C GLY A 2 -26.49 -24.66 -0.56
N ALA A 3 -27.48 -25.32 -1.17
CA ALA A 3 -27.66 -25.45 -2.63
C ALA A 3 -28.06 -24.12 -3.31
N GLY A 4 -27.70 -22.98 -2.71
CA GLY A 4 -27.66 -21.69 -3.36
C GLY A 4 -26.20 -21.27 -3.38
N GLY A 5 -25.50 -21.51 -4.50
CA GLY A 5 -24.17 -20.97 -4.79
C GLY A 5 -24.19 -19.44 -4.93
N GLY A 6 -24.73 -18.74 -3.95
CA GLY A 6 -24.57 -17.31 -3.77
C GLY A 6 -23.39 -17.11 -2.84
N VAL A 7 -22.31 -16.53 -3.36
CA VAL A 7 -21.41 -15.76 -2.51
C VAL A 7 -22.30 -14.73 -1.82
N GLN A 8 -22.37 -14.72 -0.49
CA GLN A 8 -22.81 -13.52 0.23
C GLN A 8 -21.80 -12.44 -0.15
N THR A 9 -22.12 -11.63 -1.15
CA THR A 9 -21.45 -10.34 -1.32
C THR A 9 -21.78 -9.57 -0.05
N ASN A 10 -20.78 -9.25 0.76
CA ASN A 10 -20.95 -8.51 2.01
C ASN A 10 -21.90 -7.33 1.78
N GLY A 11 -23.06 -7.35 2.43
CA GLY A 11 -24.04 -6.26 2.43
C GLY A 11 -25.27 -6.42 1.51
N ALA A 12 -25.26 -7.31 0.52
CA ALA A 12 -26.48 -7.62 -0.24
C ALA A 12 -27.44 -8.44 0.63
N SER A 13 -28.71 -8.05 0.70
CA SER A 13 -29.73 -8.78 1.46
C SER A 13 -29.78 -10.24 1.03
N GLY A 14 -29.87 -11.13 2.02
CA GLY A 14 -29.90 -12.57 1.80
C GLY A 14 -31.04 -12.97 0.84
N PRO A 15 -30.86 -14.02 0.03
CA PRO A 15 -31.78 -14.39 -1.04
C PRO A 15 -33.16 -14.93 -0.59
N ALA A 16 -33.40 -15.06 0.71
CA ALA A 16 -34.58 -15.71 1.27
C ALA A 16 -35.34 -14.76 2.20
N GLY A 17 -36.53 -14.36 1.76
CA GLY A 17 -37.53 -13.83 2.68
C GLY A 17 -38.07 -14.92 3.58
N GLN A 18 -38.24 -14.61 4.86
CA GLN A 18 -38.67 -15.56 5.90
C GLN A 18 -40.13 -16.02 5.73
N ALA A 19 -40.91 -15.39 4.84
CA ALA A 19 -42.37 -15.52 4.78
C ALA A 19 -42.95 -16.14 3.48
N GLY A 20 -42.13 -16.55 2.51
CA GLY A 20 -42.65 -17.15 1.25
C GLY A 20 -43.39 -16.17 0.31
N ALA A 21 -43.32 -14.86 0.57
CA ALA A 21 -44.03 -13.83 -0.19
C ALA A 21 -43.61 -13.68 -1.67
N GLY A 22 -42.55 -14.37 -2.12
CA GLY A 22 -42.07 -14.35 -3.51
C GLY A 22 -42.89 -15.17 -4.51
N GLY A 23 -43.94 -15.87 -4.07
CA GLY A 23 -44.86 -16.62 -4.92
C GLY A 23 -44.87 -18.13 -4.62
N GLN A 24 -45.97 -18.79 -5.00
CA GLN A 24 -46.15 -20.24 -4.89
C GLN A 24 -46.16 -20.87 -6.27
N ASP A 25 -45.42 -21.95 -6.47
CA ASP A 25 -45.49 -22.73 -7.69
C ASP A 25 -46.81 -23.54 -7.74
N PRO A 26 -47.39 -23.76 -8.93
CA PRO A 26 -48.69 -24.40 -9.08
C PRO A 26 -48.74 -25.89 -8.70
N ILE A 27 -47.59 -26.52 -8.39
CA ILE A 27 -47.46 -27.96 -8.12
C ILE A 27 -46.82 -28.21 -6.75
N SER A 28 -47.65 -28.71 -5.81
CA SER A 28 -47.30 -29.04 -4.42
C SER A 28 -46.18 -30.08 -4.20
N PRO A 29 -46.02 -31.16 -5.00
CA PRO A 29 -45.04 -32.23 -4.71
C PRO A 29 -43.57 -31.90 -4.99
N SER A 30 -43.22 -30.68 -5.40
CA SER A 30 -41.80 -30.31 -5.47
C SER A 30 -41.15 -30.20 -4.08
N MET A 31 -41.90 -30.23 -2.96
CA MET A 31 -41.39 -29.99 -1.60
C MET A 31 -41.70 -31.15 -0.63
N ALA A 32 -40.82 -31.37 0.36
CA ALA A 32 -41.09 -32.25 1.50
C ALA A 32 -42.31 -31.82 2.34
N ASN A 33 -42.52 -30.50 2.48
CA ASN A 33 -43.71 -29.90 3.10
C ASN A 33 -44.50 -29.16 2.01
N ALA A 34 -45.77 -29.51 1.80
CA ALA A 34 -46.64 -29.03 0.73
C ALA A 34 -46.95 -27.50 0.69
N ASN A 35 -46.11 -26.65 1.27
CA ASN A 35 -46.30 -25.21 1.47
C ASN A 35 -46.08 -24.37 0.19
N GLY A 36 -45.58 -24.96 -0.91
CA GLY A 36 -45.56 -24.35 -2.24
C GLY A 36 -44.56 -23.21 -2.48
N PHE A 37 -43.80 -22.77 -1.46
CA PHE A 37 -42.88 -21.64 -1.57
C PHE A 37 -41.49 -22.06 -2.07
N LYS A 38 -41.15 -21.72 -3.33
CA LYS A 38 -39.80 -21.86 -3.87
C LYS A 38 -39.40 -20.66 -4.71
N ASN A 39 -38.39 -19.91 -4.23
CA ASN A 39 -37.78 -18.81 -4.96
C ASN A 39 -36.35 -19.15 -5.40
N PHE A 40 -36.17 -20.17 -6.25
CA PHE A 40 -34.84 -20.56 -6.74
C PHE A 40 -34.55 -19.96 -8.12
N ARG A 41 -34.15 -18.68 -8.17
CA ARG A 41 -33.74 -18.05 -9.45
C ARG A 41 -32.24 -17.87 -9.63
N TYR A 42 -31.42 -18.50 -8.80
CA TYR A 42 -30.03 -18.06 -8.67
C TYR A 42 -29.04 -18.94 -9.41
N VAL A 43 -28.41 -18.34 -10.43
CA VAL A 43 -26.95 -18.29 -10.62
C VAL A 43 -26.61 -16.90 -11.17
N SER A 44 -25.92 -16.08 -10.36
CA SER A 44 -25.34 -14.75 -10.64
C SER A 44 -26.31 -13.68 -11.17
N TYR A 45 -26.67 -12.73 -10.30
CA TYR A 45 -27.65 -11.69 -10.57
C TYR A 45 -27.11 -10.59 -11.50
N ALA A 46 -27.92 -10.19 -12.48
CA ALA A 46 -27.82 -8.90 -13.14
C ALA A 46 -28.61 -7.82 -12.39
N SER A 47 -29.49 -8.22 -11.47
CA SER A 47 -30.39 -7.34 -10.74
C SER A 47 -30.53 -7.76 -9.27
N PRO A 48 -30.30 -6.87 -8.29
CA PRO A 48 -30.37 -7.22 -6.87
C PRO A 48 -31.81 -7.44 -6.40
N ALA A 49 -31.96 -8.00 -5.19
CA ALA A 49 -33.25 -8.00 -4.49
C ALA A 49 -33.63 -6.57 -4.08
N ILE A 50 -34.87 -6.17 -4.30
CA ILE A 50 -35.42 -4.87 -3.85
C ILE A 50 -36.24 -5.06 -2.58
N ASP A 51 -37.11 -6.07 -2.55
CA ASP A 51 -37.94 -6.44 -1.42
C ASP A 51 -38.27 -7.95 -1.45
N GLU A 52 -39.19 -8.40 -0.61
CA GLU A 52 -39.59 -9.82 -0.53
C GLU A 52 -40.88 -10.14 -1.30
N THR A 53 -41.39 -9.21 -2.11
CA THR A 53 -42.64 -9.41 -2.84
C THR A 53 -42.48 -10.37 -4.02
N ALA A 54 -43.57 -11.04 -4.41
CA ALA A 54 -43.63 -11.85 -5.62
C ALA A 54 -43.26 -11.05 -6.87
N VAL A 55 -43.65 -9.78 -6.92
CA VAL A 55 -43.37 -8.88 -8.03
C VAL A 55 -41.86 -8.59 -8.15
N ASP A 56 -41.12 -8.47 -7.04
CA ASP A 56 -39.65 -8.36 -7.10
C ASP A 56 -39.04 -9.65 -7.64
N TYR A 57 -39.47 -10.80 -7.10
CA TYR A 57 -39.03 -12.11 -7.58
C TYR A 57 -39.25 -12.30 -9.09
N TRP A 58 -40.41 -11.90 -9.62
CA TRP A 58 -40.78 -11.99 -11.03
C TRP A 58 -39.90 -11.13 -11.94
N SER A 59 -39.26 -10.08 -11.41
CA SER A 59 -38.42 -9.14 -12.15
C SER A 59 -36.91 -9.41 -12.01
N ARG A 60 -36.50 -10.43 -11.25
CA ARG A 60 -35.09 -10.81 -11.07
C ARG A 60 -34.53 -11.53 -12.29
N SER A 61 -33.37 -11.06 -12.76
CA SER A 61 -32.60 -11.64 -13.86
C SER A 61 -31.17 -11.97 -13.44
N GLY A 62 -30.60 -12.99 -14.06
CA GLY A 62 -29.25 -13.48 -13.82
C GLY A 62 -28.76 -14.28 -15.04
N ARG A 63 -27.72 -15.12 -14.88
CA ARG A 63 -27.16 -15.88 -16.00
C ARG A 63 -28.16 -16.86 -16.62
N TRP A 64 -28.95 -17.58 -15.81
CA TRP A 64 -30.13 -18.32 -16.30
C TRP A 64 -31.17 -18.52 -15.20
N SER A 65 -32.45 -18.44 -15.58
CA SER A 65 -33.60 -18.57 -14.68
C SER A 65 -33.98 -20.02 -14.46
N LYS A 66 -34.54 -20.37 -13.30
CA LYS A 66 -35.16 -21.68 -13.05
C LYS A 66 -36.62 -21.47 -12.70
N ASN A 67 -37.47 -22.37 -13.18
CA ASN A 67 -38.91 -22.45 -12.94
C ASN A 67 -39.23 -23.87 -12.45
N TRP A 68 -40.44 -24.11 -11.96
CA TRP A 68 -40.80 -25.39 -11.34
C TRP A 68 -40.56 -26.61 -12.25
N GLN A 69 -40.67 -26.46 -13.58
CA GLN A 69 -40.38 -27.52 -14.57
C GLN A 69 -38.91 -27.94 -14.59
N ASN A 70 -38.01 -27.13 -14.02
CA ASN A 70 -36.57 -27.37 -13.97
C ASN A 70 -36.14 -28.17 -12.72
N PHE A 71 -37.08 -28.71 -11.96
CA PHE A 71 -36.82 -29.48 -10.74
C PHE A 71 -37.42 -30.87 -10.87
N TYR A 72 -36.77 -31.86 -10.27
CA TYR A 72 -37.35 -33.19 -10.19
C TYR A 72 -38.61 -33.16 -9.35
N ASN A 73 -39.58 -33.97 -9.77
CA ASN A 73 -40.81 -34.21 -9.02
C ASN A 73 -40.86 -35.70 -8.71
N CYS A 74 -40.81 -36.06 -7.43
CA CYS A 74 -41.01 -37.44 -7.01
C CYS A 74 -42.33 -37.59 -6.25
N THR A 75 -43.30 -38.22 -6.89
CA THR A 75 -44.62 -38.54 -6.32
C THR A 75 -44.72 -39.98 -5.82
N SER A 76 -43.84 -40.90 -6.27
CA SER A 76 -43.66 -42.27 -5.74
C SER A 76 -42.37 -42.89 -6.31
N GLY A 77 -41.66 -43.72 -5.52
CA GLY A 77 -40.47 -44.45 -5.99
C GLY A 77 -39.17 -43.63 -6.08
N CYS A 78 -38.94 -42.70 -5.14
CA CYS A 78 -37.78 -41.80 -5.16
C CYS A 78 -36.44 -42.54 -4.99
N ASN A 79 -35.41 -42.04 -5.67
CA ASN A 79 -34.01 -42.43 -5.53
C ASN A 79 -33.17 -41.21 -5.11
N ASP A 80 -31.84 -41.36 -5.07
CA ASP A 80 -30.92 -40.30 -4.64
C ASP A 80 -30.95 -39.04 -5.54
N ILE A 81 -31.43 -39.12 -6.78
CA ILE A 81 -31.48 -38.00 -7.74
C ILE A 81 -32.77 -37.19 -7.62
N ASN A 82 -33.88 -37.80 -7.20
CA ASN A 82 -35.20 -37.14 -7.17
C ASN A 82 -35.85 -37.15 -5.78
N SER A 83 -35.06 -37.42 -4.73
CA SER A 83 -35.50 -37.42 -3.34
C SER A 83 -35.97 -36.02 -2.89
N MET A 84 -37.07 -35.96 -2.15
CA MET A 84 -37.64 -34.69 -1.66
C MET A 84 -36.99 -34.16 -0.37
N PHE A 85 -36.18 -34.96 0.32
CA PHE A 85 -35.68 -34.67 1.68
C PHE A 85 -34.64 -33.53 1.74
N TRP A 86 -33.97 -33.24 0.63
CA TRP A 86 -32.95 -32.20 0.53
C TRP A 86 -33.43 -30.95 -0.25
N GLY A 87 -34.75 -30.87 -0.52
CA GLY A 87 -35.32 -30.05 -1.59
C GLY A 87 -35.35 -30.84 -2.91
N PRO A 88 -36.15 -30.46 -3.92
CA PRO A 88 -36.09 -31.13 -5.20
C PRO A 88 -34.79 -30.71 -5.89
N ASP A 89 -34.02 -31.69 -6.33
CA ASP A 89 -32.82 -31.44 -7.10
C ASP A 89 -33.16 -30.85 -8.48
N ILE A 90 -32.24 -30.04 -9.01
CA ILE A 90 -32.37 -29.48 -10.36
C ILE A 90 -32.44 -30.63 -11.36
N ASN A 91 -33.47 -30.62 -12.21
CA ASN A 91 -33.57 -31.54 -13.32
C ASN A 91 -32.73 -31.02 -14.50
N TYR A 92 -31.76 -31.82 -14.92
CA TYR A 92 -30.87 -31.55 -16.04
C TYR A 92 -31.26 -32.31 -17.31
N ASP A 93 -32.37 -33.05 -17.29
CA ASP A 93 -32.91 -33.74 -18.45
C ASP A 93 -33.23 -32.76 -19.58
N VAL A 94 -33.18 -33.28 -20.81
CA VAL A 94 -33.46 -32.47 -22.01
C VAL A 94 -34.87 -31.89 -22.04
N THR A 95 -35.81 -32.45 -21.27
CA THR A 95 -37.20 -32.02 -21.15
C THR A 95 -37.44 -31.04 -19.99
N ALA A 96 -36.43 -30.80 -19.15
CA ALA A 96 -36.54 -29.92 -17.98
C ALA A 96 -36.44 -28.45 -18.37
N PHE A 97 -37.47 -27.94 -19.05
CA PHE A 97 -37.57 -26.55 -19.50
C PHE A 97 -39.02 -26.05 -19.45
N GLY A 98 -39.19 -24.74 -19.28
CA GLY A 98 -40.50 -24.09 -19.37
C GLY A 98 -40.49 -22.70 -18.74
N GLN A 99 -41.43 -21.84 -19.14
CA GLN A 99 -41.68 -20.56 -18.48
C GLN A 99 -42.57 -20.77 -17.26
N SER A 100 -42.44 -19.89 -16.26
CA SER A 100 -43.39 -19.87 -15.14
C SER A 100 -44.72 -19.30 -15.59
N SER A 101 -45.83 -19.97 -15.27
CA SER A 101 -47.19 -19.45 -15.51
C SER A 101 -47.55 -18.27 -14.62
N ASN A 102 -46.81 -18.06 -13.53
CA ASN A 102 -47.07 -17.01 -12.55
C ASN A 102 -46.42 -15.67 -12.92
N ILE A 103 -45.59 -15.63 -13.96
CA ILE A 103 -44.79 -14.48 -14.32
C ILE A 103 -45.24 -13.94 -15.68
N PRO A 104 -45.67 -12.68 -15.76
CA PRO A 104 -45.98 -12.07 -17.05
C PRO A 104 -44.79 -12.15 -18.00
N THR A 105 -45.05 -12.46 -19.27
CA THR A 105 -44.01 -12.54 -20.31
C THR A 105 -43.62 -11.17 -20.88
N THR A 106 -44.38 -10.12 -20.54
CA THR A 106 -44.17 -8.73 -20.97
C THR A 106 -44.59 -7.75 -19.88
N GLY A 107 -44.08 -6.52 -19.94
CA GLY A 107 -44.44 -5.43 -19.03
C GLY A 107 -43.45 -5.24 -17.88
N ASN A 108 -43.72 -4.27 -17.01
CA ASN A 108 -42.85 -3.89 -15.90
C ASN A 108 -43.56 -4.01 -14.55
N ALA A 109 -42.80 -4.41 -13.54
CA ALA A 109 -43.06 -4.21 -12.13
C ALA A 109 -42.65 -2.79 -11.70
N THR A 110 -43.35 -2.21 -10.73
CA THR A 110 -42.98 -0.93 -10.09
C THR A 110 -42.92 -1.11 -8.58
N PHE A 111 -41.83 -0.64 -7.98
CA PHE A 111 -41.54 -0.77 -6.55
C PHE A 111 -41.61 0.59 -5.83
N SER A 112 -41.56 0.57 -4.51
CA SER A 112 -41.40 1.78 -3.70
C SER A 112 -40.13 2.54 -4.13
N GLY A 113 -40.19 3.88 -4.10
CA GLY A 113 -39.10 4.73 -4.59
C GLY A 113 -39.04 4.90 -6.12
N GLY A 114 -40.06 4.43 -6.86
CA GLY A 114 -40.19 4.68 -8.31
C GLY A 114 -39.33 3.78 -9.19
N ILE A 115 -38.73 2.72 -8.62
CA ILE A 115 -37.95 1.75 -9.38
C ILE A 115 -38.89 0.93 -10.26
N SER A 116 -38.63 0.87 -11.56
CA SER A 116 -39.39 0.04 -12.52
C SER A 116 -38.48 -1.00 -13.16
N ARG A 117 -38.92 -2.27 -13.19
CA ARG A 117 -38.15 -3.38 -13.76
C ARG A 117 -39.03 -4.26 -14.66
N PRO A 118 -38.54 -4.70 -15.82
CA PRO A 118 -39.29 -5.63 -16.66
C PRO A 118 -39.46 -6.97 -15.94
N TYR A 119 -40.60 -7.63 -16.17
CA TYR A 119 -40.76 -9.03 -15.79
C TYR A 119 -39.75 -9.89 -16.55
N HIS A 120 -39.13 -10.85 -15.85
CA HIS A 120 -38.11 -11.72 -16.41
C HIS A 120 -38.61 -13.16 -16.46
N ASN A 121 -39.09 -13.60 -17.63
CA ASN A 121 -39.55 -14.97 -17.83
C ASN A 121 -39.01 -15.47 -19.17
N PRO A 122 -37.71 -15.79 -19.28
CA PRO A 122 -37.12 -16.13 -20.57
C PRO A 122 -37.69 -17.46 -21.10
N VAL A 123 -37.86 -17.55 -22.41
CA VAL A 123 -38.22 -18.80 -23.08
C VAL A 123 -37.07 -19.80 -22.85
N GLN A 124 -37.42 -21.00 -22.41
CA GLN A 124 -36.47 -22.09 -22.20
C GLN A 124 -36.69 -23.17 -23.27
N THR A 125 -35.60 -23.74 -23.77
CA THR A 125 -35.60 -24.77 -24.83
C THR A 125 -35.11 -26.12 -24.32
N ASN A 126 -35.14 -27.17 -25.14
CA ASN A 126 -34.59 -28.48 -24.77
C ASN A 126 -33.14 -28.37 -24.26
N GLY A 127 -32.85 -29.05 -23.15
CA GLY A 127 -31.53 -29.06 -22.51
C GLY A 127 -31.12 -27.74 -21.84
N TYR A 128 -32.05 -26.80 -21.62
CA TYR A 128 -31.77 -25.48 -21.05
C TYR A 128 -30.92 -25.55 -19.77
N MET A 129 -31.31 -26.40 -18.81
CA MET A 129 -30.59 -26.49 -17.52
C MET A 129 -29.16 -27.02 -17.66
N LEU A 130 -28.97 -28.10 -18.41
CA LEU A 130 -27.65 -28.69 -18.67
C LEU A 130 -26.74 -27.72 -19.42
N ASN A 131 -27.23 -27.13 -20.51
CA ASN A 131 -26.44 -26.22 -21.34
C ASN A 131 -25.95 -25.00 -20.55
N ASN A 132 -26.82 -24.41 -19.72
CA ASN A 132 -26.44 -23.25 -18.92
C ASN A 132 -25.49 -23.62 -17.76
N ALA A 133 -25.68 -24.77 -17.10
CA ALA A 133 -24.75 -25.25 -16.08
C ALA A 133 -23.35 -25.52 -16.66
N ARG A 134 -23.28 -26.15 -17.85
CA ARG A 134 -22.04 -26.34 -18.59
C ARG A 134 -21.37 -25.01 -18.92
N ASN A 135 -22.11 -24.07 -19.52
CA ASN A 135 -21.59 -22.76 -19.91
C ASN A 135 -21.03 -22.00 -18.70
N TRP A 136 -21.73 -22.06 -17.57
CA TRP A 136 -21.28 -21.41 -16.33
C TRP A 136 -19.99 -22.00 -15.80
N LEU A 137 -19.85 -23.33 -15.80
CA LEU A 137 -18.64 -23.93 -15.28
C LEU A 137 -17.43 -23.69 -16.20
N VAL A 138 -17.65 -23.70 -17.53
CA VAL A 138 -16.62 -23.30 -18.50
C VAL A 138 -16.22 -21.83 -18.29
N TRP A 139 -17.20 -20.95 -18.09
CA TRP A 139 -16.96 -19.55 -17.74
C TRP A 139 -16.17 -19.42 -16.44
N MET A 140 -16.58 -20.13 -15.37
CA MET A 140 -15.91 -20.09 -14.07
C MET A 140 -14.46 -20.55 -14.18
N LYS A 141 -14.21 -21.61 -14.96
CA LYS A 141 -12.87 -22.12 -15.21
C LYS A 141 -11.98 -21.06 -15.86
N LYS A 142 -12.50 -20.42 -16.92
CA LYS A 142 -11.79 -19.38 -17.66
C LYS A 142 -11.52 -18.16 -16.78
N GLN A 143 -12.52 -17.74 -16.00
CA GLN A 143 -12.42 -16.59 -15.10
C GLN A 143 -11.42 -16.78 -13.97
N THR A 144 -11.40 -17.97 -13.35
CA THR A 144 -10.60 -18.23 -12.16
C THR A 144 -9.23 -18.85 -12.48
N GLY A 145 -9.05 -19.39 -13.69
CA GLY A 145 -7.87 -20.17 -14.05
C GLY A 145 -7.80 -21.51 -13.31
N ALA A 146 -8.94 -22.07 -12.90
CA ALA A 146 -8.98 -23.30 -12.10
C ALA A 146 -8.37 -24.51 -12.84
N ASP A 147 -7.53 -25.26 -12.14
CA ASP A 147 -6.82 -26.44 -12.66
C ASP A 147 -7.63 -27.74 -12.59
N GLY A 148 -8.81 -27.72 -11.95
CA GLY A 148 -9.60 -28.92 -11.69
C GLY A 148 -10.76 -28.69 -10.74
N TRP A 149 -11.50 -29.77 -10.46
CA TRP A 149 -12.74 -29.74 -9.69
C TRP A 149 -12.82 -30.83 -8.63
N ARG A 150 -13.38 -30.45 -7.48
CA ARG A 150 -14.00 -31.38 -6.52
C ARG A 150 -15.51 -31.30 -6.72
N TRP A 151 -16.12 -32.40 -7.14
CA TRP A 151 -17.55 -32.50 -7.38
C TRP A 151 -18.27 -32.93 -6.11
N ASP A 152 -19.09 -32.04 -5.58
CA ASP A 152 -19.91 -32.28 -4.38
C ASP A 152 -21.02 -33.28 -4.66
N ALA A 153 -21.29 -34.16 -3.68
CA ALA A 153 -22.53 -34.93 -3.62
C ALA A 153 -22.90 -35.68 -4.94
N VAL A 154 -21.92 -36.29 -5.62
CA VAL A 154 -22.11 -36.80 -6.99
C VAL A 154 -23.13 -37.93 -7.13
N LYS A 155 -23.54 -38.58 -6.05
CA LYS A 155 -24.65 -39.56 -6.04
C LYS A 155 -26.00 -38.94 -6.44
N HIS A 156 -26.15 -37.63 -6.25
CA HIS A 156 -27.41 -36.90 -6.44
C HIS A 156 -27.56 -36.27 -7.83
N PHE A 157 -26.65 -36.57 -8.76
CA PHE A 157 -26.69 -36.06 -10.13
C PHE A 157 -26.66 -37.20 -11.16
N PRO A 158 -27.40 -37.11 -12.27
CA PRO A 158 -27.28 -38.09 -13.35
C PRO A 158 -25.83 -38.22 -13.86
N LEU A 159 -25.35 -39.45 -14.05
CA LEU A 159 -23.97 -39.70 -14.45
C LEU A 159 -23.62 -39.08 -15.82
N SER A 160 -24.57 -39.05 -16.75
CA SER A 160 -24.42 -38.42 -18.07
C SER A 160 -24.21 -36.91 -17.99
N VAL A 161 -24.83 -36.24 -17.02
CA VAL A 161 -24.65 -34.80 -16.77
C VAL A 161 -23.25 -34.54 -16.24
N GLN A 162 -22.78 -35.38 -15.31
CA GLN A 162 -21.43 -35.28 -14.78
C GLN A 162 -20.39 -35.51 -15.87
N GLU A 163 -20.53 -36.58 -16.66
CA GLU A 163 -19.66 -36.90 -17.80
C GLU A 163 -19.58 -35.72 -18.78
N ASP A 164 -20.73 -35.16 -19.18
CA ASP A 164 -20.81 -34.04 -20.12
C ASP A 164 -20.07 -32.79 -19.60
N ILE A 165 -20.35 -32.35 -18.37
CA ILE A 165 -19.77 -31.12 -17.84
C ILE A 165 -18.25 -31.31 -17.60
N ILE A 166 -17.84 -32.47 -17.09
CA ILE A 166 -16.42 -32.80 -16.92
C ILE A 166 -15.72 -32.80 -18.29
N TYR A 167 -16.28 -33.48 -19.29
CA TYR A 167 -15.69 -33.54 -20.63
C TYR A 167 -15.50 -32.14 -21.22
N ASN A 168 -16.51 -31.28 -21.10
CA ASN A 168 -16.44 -29.92 -21.64
C ASN A 168 -15.38 -29.05 -20.94
N THR A 169 -15.21 -29.19 -19.63
CA THR A 169 -14.16 -28.46 -18.91
C THR A 169 -12.76 -29.02 -19.13
N LYS A 170 -12.63 -30.33 -19.45
CA LYS A 170 -11.34 -30.94 -19.84
C LYS A 170 -10.94 -30.55 -21.25
N TYR A 171 -11.86 -30.64 -22.21
CA TYR A 171 -11.51 -30.67 -23.64
C TYR A 171 -12.23 -29.62 -24.52
N ASN A 172 -13.30 -28.98 -24.04
CA ASN A 172 -14.09 -27.98 -24.80
C ASN A 172 -14.19 -26.61 -24.11
N ALA A 173 -13.13 -26.17 -23.42
CA ALA A 173 -13.01 -24.87 -22.76
C ALA A 173 -12.05 -23.90 -23.49
N GLY A 174 -11.58 -24.23 -24.70
CA GLY A 174 -10.67 -23.41 -25.49
C GLY A 174 -9.28 -23.34 -24.86
N PHE A 175 -8.75 -22.14 -24.64
CA PHE A 175 -7.44 -21.96 -23.98
C PHE A 175 -7.40 -22.57 -22.56
N ALA A 176 -8.56 -22.69 -21.91
CA ALA A 176 -8.70 -23.23 -20.56
C ALA A 176 -8.91 -24.75 -20.55
N ASN A 177 -8.65 -25.46 -21.65
CA ASN A 177 -8.66 -26.92 -21.68
C ASN A 177 -7.69 -27.49 -20.63
N GLY A 178 -8.20 -28.30 -19.71
CA GLY A 178 -7.35 -28.95 -18.70
C GLY A 178 -6.72 -30.25 -19.17
N GLY A 179 -7.34 -30.89 -20.16
CA GLY A 179 -6.90 -32.15 -20.75
C GLY A 179 -6.70 -33.27 -19.72
N GLN A 180 -5.72 -34.13 -19.99
CA GLN A 180 -5.31 -35.23 -19.11
C GLN A 180 -4.76 -34.77 -17.74
N ASN A 181 -4.31 -33.52 -17.63
CA ASN A 181 -3.72 -32.97 -16.41
C ASN A 181 -4.76 -32.49 -15.38
N MET A 182 -6.01 -32.34 -15.80
CA MET A 182 -7.06 -31.76 -14.96
C MET A 182 -7.47 -32.71 -13.84
N LEU A 183 -7.31 -32.28 -12.59
CA LEU A 183 -7.82 -33.02 -11.44
C LEU A 183 -9.36 -32.95 -11.44
N ASN A 184 -10.03 -34.10 -11.36
CA ASN A 184 -11.48 -34.19 -11.23
C ASN A 184 -11.79 -35.30 -10.25
N ILE A 185 -12.40 -34.96 -9.12
CA ILE A 185 -12.66 -35.91 -8.05
C ILE A 185 -14.11 -35.75 -7.58
N GLY A 186 -14.90 -36.83 -7.69
CA GLY A 186 -16.26 -36.91 -7.17
C GLY A 186 -16.31 -37.35 -5.72
N GLU A 187 -17.15 -36.68 -4.92
CA GLU A 187 -17.55 -37.16 -3.62
C GLU A 187 -18.68 -38.19 -3.72
N TRP A 188 -18.30 -39.43 -4.02
CA TRP A 188 -19.21 -40.57 -3.97
C TRP A 188 -19.02 -41.28 -2.63
N VAL A 189 -19.99 -41.18 -1.73
CA VAL A 189 -19.90 -41.82 -0.40
C VAL A 189 -20.29 -43.30 -0.51
N GLY A 190 -19.33 -44.22 -0.58
CA GLY A 190 -19.60 -45.66 -0.70
C GLY A 190 -18.35 -46.53 -0.58
N GLY A 191 -18.54 -47.85 -0.64
CA GLY A 191 -17.43 -48.81 -0.62
C GLY A 191 -16.64 -48.83 -1.94
N ALA A 192 -15.46 -49.45 -1.92
CA ALA A 192 -14.51 -49.51 -3.05
C ALA A 192 -15.16 -49.95 -4.38
N ALA A 193 -16.02 -50.97 -4.37
CA ALA A 193 -16.71 -51.45 -5.56
C ALA A 193 -17.71 -50.42 -6.13
N GLU A 194 -18.38 -49.65 -5.28
CA GLU A 194 -19.27 -48.57 -5.73
C GLU A 194 -18.47 -47.41 -6.34
N LEU A 195 -17.30 -47.08 -5.76
CA LEU A 195 -16.40 -46.06 -6.29
C LEU A 195 -15.90 -46.45 -7.69
N ASP A 196 -15.45 -47.70 -7.84
CA ASP A 196 -15.01 -48.24 -9.14
C ASP A 196 -16.14 -48.23 -10.18
N ALA A 197 -17.36 -48.58 -9.78
CA ALA A 197 -18.54 -48.56 -10.64
C ALA A 197 -18.90 -47.13 -11.07
N TYR A 198 -18.86 -46.15 -10.16
CA TYR A 198 -19.08 -44.75 -10.48
C TYR A 198 -18.09 -44.24 -11.52
N MET A 199 -16.80 -44.50 -11.33
CA MET A 199 -15.76 -44.10 -12.29
C MET A 199 -15.94 -44.77 -13.66
N PHE A 200 -16.31 -46.05 -13.69
CA PHE A 200 -16.58 -46.77 -14.93
C PHE A 200 -17.78 -46.19 -15.69
N ASN A 201 -18.83 -45.79 -14.97
CA ASN A 201 -20.08 -45.30 -15.57
C ASN A 201 -20.04 -43.81 -15.93
N THR A 202 -19.01 -43.06 -15.50
CA THR A 202 -18.80 -41.63 -15.85
C THR A 202 -17.67 -41.42 -16.87
N ARG A 203 -17.19 -42.51 -17.50
CA ARG A 203 -16.14 -42.47 -18.51
C ARG A 203 -16.70 -42.04 -19.87
N HIS A 204 -15.86 -41.38 -20.66
CA HIS A 204 -16.20 -41.04 -22.03
C HIS A 204 -15.53 -42.02 -23.02
N GLY A 205 -16.25 -42.43 -24.07
CA GLY A 205 -15.77 -43.48 -24.99
C GLY A 205 -14.47 -43.14 -25.72
N SER A 206 -14.25 -41.86 -26.04
CA SER A 206 -13.02 -41.37 -26.66
C SER A 206 -12.71 -39.91 -26.28
N ALA A 207 -11.44 -39.50 -26.23
CA ALA A 207 -11.07 -38.09 -26.01
C ALA A 207 -9.93 -37.67 -26.96
N PRO A 208 -9.68 -36.36 -27.14
CA PRO A 208 -8.59 -35.88 -28.00
C PRO A 208 -7.24 -36.51 -27.65
N GLY A 209 -6.37 -36.70 -28.64
CA GLY A 209 -5.06 -37.34 -28.46
C GLY A 209 -5.08 -38.88 -28.53
N GLY A 210 -6.15 -39.47 -29.10
CA GLY A 210 -6.24 -40.92 -29.30
C GLY A 210 -6.60 -41.71 -28.03
N VAL A 211 -7.14 -41.02 -27.02
CA VAL A 211 -7.53 -41.64 -25.75
C VAL A 211 -8.83 -42.41 -25.93
N SER A 212 -8.86 -43.68 -25.51
CA SER A 212 -10.06 -44.51 -25.47
C SER A 212 -10.49 -44.79 -24.03
N ASN A 213 -11.80 -44.89 -23.78
CA ASN A 213 -12.37 -45.12 -22.45
C ASN A 213 -11.82 -44.16 -21.37
N GLU A 214 -11.85 -42.86 -21.67
CA GLU A 214 -11.35 -41.80 -20.78
C GLU A 214 -12.08 -41.83 -19.44
N ILE A 215 -11.36 -42.19 -18.37
CA ILE A 215 -11.86 -42.09 -17.00
C ILE A 215 -11.87 -40.60 -16.64
N SER A 216 -12.99 -39.94 -16.89
CA SER A 216 -13.12 -38.48 -16.84
C SER A 216 -12.94 -37.92 -15.42
N THR A 217 -13.34 -38.67 -14.40
CA THR A 217 -13.30 -38.31 -12.97
C THR A 217 -12.82 -39.45 -12.10
N GLY A 218 -12.26 -39.09 -10.95
CA GLY A 218 -11.88 -39.97 -9.86
C GLY A 218 -12.79 -39.84 -8.65
N THR A 219 -12.36 -40.34 -7.50
CA THR A 219 -13.14 -40.36 -6.25
C THR A 219 -12.29 -40.10 -5.01
N PHE A 220 -12.92 -39.56 -3.96
CA PHE A 220 -12.40 -39.71 -2.61
C PHE A 220 -12.50 -41.17 -2.19
N ASP A 221 -11.44 -41.71 -1.59
CA ASP A 221 -11.34 -43.14 -1.27
C ASP A 221 -12.07 -43.49 0.04
N PHE A 222 -13.39 -43.36 0.03
CA PHE A 222 -14.23 -43.73 1.17
C PHE A 222 -14.10 -45.22 1.52
N GLY A 223 -13.84 -46.07 0.52
CA GLY A 223 -13.52 -47.49 0.71
C GLY A 223 -12.32 -47.67 1.63
N LEU A 224 -11.16 -47.11 1.27
CA LEU A 224 -9.95 -47.16 2.09
C LEU A 224 -10.15 -46.54 3.48
N ARG A 225 -10.93 -45.45 3.56
CA ARG A 225 -11.23 -44.80 4.84
C ARG A 225 -11.99 -45.72 5.80
N GLY A 226 -12.94 -46.52 5.31
CA GLY A 226 -13.72 -47.43 6.16
C GLY A 226 -15.18 -47.66 5.76
N PHE A 227 -15.58 -47.37 4.52
CA PHE A 227 -16.97 -47.57 4.04
C PHE A 227 -17.22 -48.93 3.40
N ASN A 228 -16.22 -49.81 3.33
CA ASN A 228 -16.44 -51.18 2.88
C ASN A 228 -17.31 -51.97 3.89
N SER A 229 -17.89 -53.08 3.43
CA SER A 229 -18.73 -53.93 4.27
C SER A 229 -17.99 -54.35 5.55
N GLY A 230 -18.65 -54.18 6.70
CA GLY A 230 -18.05 -54.40 8.02
C GLY A 230 -17.21 -53.23 8.55
N ASN A 231 -17.30 -52.04 7.93
CA ASN A 231 -16.58 -50.81 8.28
C ASN A 231 -15.05 -50.93 8.28
N GLN A 232 -14.49 -51.89 7.53
CA GLN A 232 -13.06 -52.17 7.52
C GLN A 232 -12.29 -51.09 6.74
N GLY A 233 -11.17 -50.63 7.28
CA GLY A 233 -10.33 -49.59 6.67
C GLY A 233 -9.54 -48.79 7.70
N LEU A 234 -9.07 -47.61 7.31
CA LEU A 234 -8.27 -46.74 8.16
C LEU A 234 -9.00 -46.32 9.45
N PHE A 235 -10.31 -46.12 9.40
CA PHE A 235 -11.12 -45.82 10.58
C PHE A 235 -11.01 -46.92 11.64
N THR A 236 -11.18 -48.20 11.27
CA THR A 236 -11.04 -49.32 12.20
C THR A 236 -9.59 -49.57 12.58
N MET A 237 -8.62 -49.29 11.70
CA MET A 237 -7.21 -49.35 12.07
C MET A 237 -6.89 -48.37 13.20
N ILE A 238 -7.40 -47.13 13.12
CA ILE A 238 -7.17 -46.12 14.14
C ILE A 238 -7.92 -46.44 15.44
N THR A 239 -9.20 -46.84 15.34
CA THR A 239 -10.06 -47.06 16.53
C THR A 239 -9.96 -48.46 17.13
N GLY A 240 -9.36 -49.41 16.41
CA GLY A 240 -9.28 -50.83 16.77
C GLY A 240 -8.20 -51.17 17.80
N ASN A 241 -7.49 -50.16 18.33
CA ASN A 241 -6.52 -50.32 19.41
C ASN A 241 -5.45 -51.41 19.19
N GLY A 242 -4.95 -51.56 17.95
CA GLY A 242 -3.92 -52.57 17.64
C GLY A 242 -4.47 -53.95 17.32
N SER A 243 -5.80 -54.11 17.17
CA SER A 243 -6.43 -55.39 16.80
C SER A 243 -6.77 -55.48 15.31
N TYR A 244 -6.43 -54.46 14.52
CA TYR A 244 -6.78 -54.43 13.11
C TYR A 244 -5.75 -55.21 12.30
N ASN A 245 -6.19 -56.16 11.46
CA ASN A 245 -5.27 -56.86 10.56
C ASN A 245 -4.77 -55.93 9.45
N MET A 246 -3.57 -55.41 9.61
CA MET A 246 -2.89 -54.48 8.70
C MET A 246 -2.78 -55.01 7.27
N GLN A 247 -2.72 -56.34 7.04
CA GLN A 247 -2.71 -56.90 5.67
C GLN A 247 -4.01 -56.67 4.90
N ASN A 248 -5.11 -56.28 5.57
CA ASN A 248 -6.37 -56.01 4.90
C ASN A 248 -6.39 -54.65 4.19
N ILE A 249 -5.53 -53.70 4.57
CA ILE A 249 -5.51 -52.32 4.06
C ILE A 249 -5.48 -52.25 2.53
N PRO A 250 -4.59 -52.98 1.81
CA PRO A 250 -4.53 -52.88 0.35
C PRO A 250 -5.82 -53.27 -0.34
N GLY A 251 -6.58 -54.21 0.24
CA GLY A 251 -7.87 -54.66 -0.27
C GLY A 251 -9.03 -53.71 0.03
N GLN A 252 -8.83 -52.70 0.89
CA GLN A 252 -9.85 -51.70 1.18
C GLN A 252 -9.87 -50.56 0.15
N GLN A 253 -8.75 -50.36 -0.54
CA GLN A 253 -8.63 -49.33 -1.57
C GLN A 253 -9.40 -49.72 -2.83
N GLN A 254 -10.01 -48.74 -3.51
CA GLN A 254 -10.61 -48.96 -4.83
C GLN A 254 -9.58 -49.44 -5.87
N SER A 255 -10.02 -50.13 -6.92
CA SER A 255 -9.15 -50.73 -7.93
C SER A 255 -8.70 -49.70 -8.98
N ASN A 256 -9.60 -48.83 -9.41
CA ASN A 256 -9.37 -47.78 -10.41
C ASN A 256 -8.61 -46.60 -9.79
N ARG A 257 -7.31 -46.78 -9.59
CA ARG A 257 -6.44 -45.81 -8.90
C ARG A 257 -5.63 -44.94 -9.84
N VAL A 258 -5.32 -45.45 -11.03
CA VAL A 258 -4.47 -44.81 -12.02
C VAL A 258 -5.04 -45.07 -13.41
N MET A 259 -5.06 -44.02 -14.24
CA MET A 259 -5.27 -44.14 -15.69
C MET A 259 -3.94 -43.90 -16.41
N THR A 260 -3.59 -44.78 -17.34
CA THR A 260 -2.43 -44.61 -18.23
C THR A 260 -2.91 -44.14 -19.59
N TYR A 261 -2.41 -42.99 -20.03
CA TYR A 261 -2.72 -42.37 -21.32
C TYR A 261 -1.83 -42.94 -22.45
N PRO A 262 -2.22 -42.77 -23.73
CA PRO A 262 -1.46 -43.29 -24.88
C PRO A 262 0.00 -42.81 -24.96
N ASP A 263 0.30 -41.64 -24.39
CA ASP A 263 1.66 -41.08 -24.29
C ASP A 263 2.49 -41.68 -23.13
N GLY A 264 1.94 -42.69 -22.43
CA GLY A 264 2.55 -43.32 -21.26
C GLY A 264 2.33 -42.56 -19.96
N LYS A 265 1.64 -41.41 -19.97
CA LYS A 265 1.40 -40.62 -18.77
C LYS A 265 0.45 -41.35 -17.83
N ARG A 266 0.84 -41.47 -16.56
CA ARG A 266 0.00 -42.01 -15.48
C ARG A 266 -0.66 -40.87 -14.70
N VAL A 267 -1.98 -40.95 -14.54
CA VAL A 267 -2.78 -39.97 -13.80
C VAL A 267 -3.54 -40.68 -12.70
N HIS A 268 -3.29 -40.29 -11.45
CA HIS A 268 -4.00 -40.83 -10.30
C HIS A 268 -5.46 -40.36 -10.26
N ARG A 269 -6.37 -41.28 -9.96
CA ARG A 269 -7.83 -41.08 -9.93
C ARG A 269 -8.47 -41.33 -8.56
N THR A 270 -7.68 -41.70 -7.56
CA THR A 270 -8.16 -41.82 -6.19
C THR A 270 -7.55 -40.72 -5.32
N VAL A 271 -8.32 -40.22 -4.36
CA VAL A 271 -7.87 -39.34 -3.27
C VAL A 271 -8.03 -40.07 -1.94
N PRO A 272 -6.98 -40.79 -1.48
CA PRO A 272 -6.89 -41.31 -0.12
C PRO A 272 -6.95 -40.19 0.92
N PHE A 273 -7.75 -40.35 1.98
CA PHE A 273 -7.90 -39.35 3.03
C PHE A 273 -8.30 -39.97 4.38
N ILE A 274 -8.08 -39.24 5.47
CA ILE A 274 -8.51 -39.63 6.83
C ILE A 274 -9.74 -38.83 7.24
N ASN A 275 -9.57 -37.51 7.38
CA ASN A 275 -10.63 -36.57 7.68
C ASN A 275 -10.89 -35.61 6.53
N ASN A 276 -12.11 -35.13 6.46
CA ASN A 276 -12.50 -33.97 5.67
C ASN A 276 -13.52 -33.16 6.49
N HIS A 277 -14.05 -32.09 5.90
CA HIS A 277 -15.01 -31.23 6.59
C HIS A 277 -16.28 -31.98 7.03
N ASP A 278 -16.75 -32.98 6.29
CA ASP A 278 -18.01 -33.70 6.57
C ASP A 278 -17.86 -34.92 7.48
N THR A 279 -16.66 -35.48 7.61
CA THR A 279 -16.35 -36.53 8.59
C THR A 279 -15.85 -35.96 9.93
N TYR A 280 -15.54 -34.67 9.97
CA TYR A 280 -14.98 -33.98 11.12
C TYR A 280 -15.93 -32.89 11.63
N ARG A 281 -16.75 -33.21 12.65
CA ARG A 281 -17.73 -32.30 13.25
C ARG A 281 -17.59 -32.22 14.78
N PRO A 282 -16.50 -31.65 15.32
CA PRO A 282 -16.36 -31.51 16.76
C PRO A 282 -17.35 -30.49 17.30
N ILE A 283 -17.85 -30.72 18.51
CA ILE A 283 -18.52 -29.71 19.31
C ILE A 283 -17.43 -28.88 19.98
N VAL A 284 -17.39 -27.59 19.66
CA VAL A 284 -16.37 -26.65 20.16
C VAL A 284 -16.96 -25.60 21.09
N SER A 285 -16.13 -25.08 21.99
CA SER A 285 -16.46 -23.91 22.81
C SER A 285 -16.49 -22.62 21.97
N ALA A 286 -16.91 -21.51 22.58
CA ALA A 286 -16.95 -20.20 21.91
C ALA A 286 -15.59 -19.76 21.33
N ASN A 287 -14.48 -20.17 21.95
CA ASN A 287 -13.13 -19.86 21.49
C ASN A 287 -12.58 -20.89 20.48
N GLY A 288 -13.40 -21.87 20.07
CA GLY A 288 -13.04 -22.88 19.08
C GLY A 288 -12.26 -24.08 19.63
N ASN A 289 -12.14 -24.22 20.96
CA ASN A 289 -11.50 -25.40 21.56
C ASN A 289 -12.47 -26.58 21.62
N PHE A 290 -11.92 -27.79 21.59
CA PHE A 290 -12.73 -29.00 21.77
C PHE A 290 -13.44 -28.99 23.11
N SER A 291 -14.73 -29.35 23.10
CA SER A 291 -15.58 -29.35 24.30
C SER A 291 -15.33 -30.54 25.23
N GLN A 292 -14.70 -31.61 24.74
CA GLN A 292 -14.46 -32.83 25.49
C GLN A 292 -13.03 -33.38 25.31
N PRO A 293 -12.53 -34.15 26.28
CA PRO A 293 -11.30 -34.94 26.14
C PRO A 293 -11.34 -35.95 24.98
N LEU A 294 -10.19 -36.54 24.65
CA LEU A 294 -10.07 -37.62 23.67
C LEU A 294 -10.98 -38.82 24.05
N GLY A 295 -11.64 -39.40 23.06
CA GLY A 295 -12.45 -40.62 23.23
C GLY A 295 -13.88 -40.41 23.74
N VAL A 296 -14.30 -39.18 24.05
CA VAL A 296 -15.65 -38.89 24.55
C VAL A 296 -16.61 -38.61 23.39
N SER A 297 -17.57 -39.51 23.16
CA SER A 297 -18.50 -39.44 22.03
C SER A 297 -19.41 -38.21 22.02
N SER A 298 -19.75 -37.66 23.18
CA SER A 298 -20.55 -36.43 23.31
C SER A 298 -19.80 -35.16 22.89
N GLY A 299 -18.51 -35.26 22.56
CA GLY A 299 -17.71 -34.17 21.98
C GLY A 299 -17.92 -33.97 20.48
N TRP A 300 -18.77 -34.78 19.84
CA TRP A 300 -18.96 -34.82 18.40
C TRP A 300 -20.42 -34.63 18.00
N ASN A 301 -20.66 -33.87 16.94
CA ASN A 301 -22.01 -33.69 16.38
C ASN A 301 -22.33 -34.81 15.38
N ASN A 302 -22.68 -35.99 15.92
CA ASN A 302 -22.98 -37.19 15.13
C ASN A 302 -24.17 -37.02 14.18
N GLY A 303 -25.10 -36.10 14.48
CA GLY A 303 -26.27 -35.85 13.64
C GLY A 303 -25.98 -35.07 12.35
N SER A 304 -24.75 -34.58 12.15
CA SER A 304 -24.36 -33.78 10.98
C SER A 304 -23.08 -34.28 10.28
N GLN A 305 -22.67 -35.50 10.57
CA GLN A 305 -21.51 -36.16 9.97
C GLN A 305 -21.93 -37.12 8.86
N LEU A 306 -21.11 -37.26 7.81
CA LEU A 306 -21.29 -38.29 6.77
C LEU A 306 -20.70 -39.65 7.16
N ALA A 307 -19.79 -39.68 8.13
CA ALA A 307 -19.10 -40.88 8.59
C ALA A 307 -18.66 -40.72 10.04
N THR A 308 -18.37 -41.82 10.73
CA THR A 308 -17.79 -41.75 12.07
C THR A 308 -16.47 -40.97 12.09
N ASN A 309 -16.35 -40.08 13.06
CA ASN A 309 -15.24 -39.15 13.23
C ASN A 309 -13.94 -39.82 13.70
N VAL A 310 -12.81 -39.36 13.16
CA VAL A 310 -11.47 -39.67 13.65
C VAL A 310 -10.96 -38.44 14.41
N ASP A 311 -10.63 -38.61 15.68
CA ASP A 311 -10.10 -37.54 16.52
C ASP A 311 -8.65 -37.23 16.12
N PRO A 312 -8.26 -35.96 15.92
CA PRO A 312 -6.89 -35.62 15.51
C PRO A 312 -5.86 -35.87 16.63
N ARG A 313 -6.33 -36.12 17.87
CA ARG A 313 -5.48 -36.48 19.02
C ARG A 313 -5.23 -37.98 19.12
N GLU A 314 -5.81 -38.80 18.23
CA GLU A 314 -5.52 -40.24 18.21
C GLU A 314 -4.05 -40.51 17.84
N PRO A 315 -3.28 -41.25 18.66
CA PRO A 315 -1.88 -41.52 18.38
C PRO A 315 -1.63 -42.22 17.04
N ARG A 316 -2.59 -43.04 16.57
CA ARG A 316 -2.49 -43.80 15.31
C ARG A 316 -2.67 -42.95 14.06
N LEU A 317 -2.97 -41.66 14.20
CA LEU A 317 -3.20 -40.78 13.07
C LEU A 317 -1.99 -40.71 12.14
N ALA A 318 -0.77 -40.65 12.69
CA ALA A 318 0.47 -40.62 11.91
C ALA A 318 0.65 -41.90 11.05
N ALA A 319 0.42 -43.08 11.63
CA ALA A 319 0.43 -44.34 10.90
C ALA A 319 -0.59 -44.36 9.75
N ALA A 320 -1.80 -43.83 9.97
CA ALA A 320 -2.82 -43.75 8.93
C ALA A 320 -2.43 -42.77 7.81
N TYR A 321 -1.79 -41.64 8.16
CA TYR A 321 -1.22 -40.74 7.17
C TYR A 321 -0.10 -41.40 6.36
N ALA A 322 0.78 -42.18 6.99
CA ALA A 322 1.81 -42.92 6.28
C ALA A 322 1.21 -43.88 5.23
N VAL A 323 0.08 -44.54 5.54
CA VAL A 323 -0.65 -45.39 4.57
C VAL A 323 -1.13 -44.57 3.37
N ILE A 324 -1.87 -43.47 3.58
CA ILE A 324 -2.47 -42.73 2.45
C ILE A 324 -1.42 -42.11 1.52
N PHE A 325 -0.23 -41.80 2.07
CA PHE A 325 0.91 -41.32 1.29
C PHE A 325 1.63 -42.45 0.54
N ALA A 326 1.64 -43.67 1.07
CA ALA A 326 2.28 -44.83 0.45
C ALA A 326 1.46 -45.46 -0.70
N VAL A 327 0.13 -45.58 -0.55
CA VAL A 327 -0.74 -46.19 -1.58
C VAL A 327 -0.82 -45.36 -2.86
N ASP A 328 -1.33 -45.91 -3.97
CA ASP A 328 -1.59 -45.11 -5.18
C ASP A 328 -2.69 -44.07 -4.93
N GLY A 329 -2.58 -42.89 -5.53
CA GLY A 329 -3.53 -41.80 -5.33
C GLY A 329 -2.86 -40.47 -4.99
N ASN A 330 -3.68 -39.41 -4.95
CA ASN A 330 -3.28 -38.09 -4.47
C ASN A 330 -3.77 -37.94 -3.01
N PRO A 331 -2.90 -38.02 -1.99
CA PRO A 331 -3.35 -37.97 -0.60
C PRO A 331 -3.91 -36.58 -0.24
N GLN A 332 -5.03 -36.56 0.50
CA GLN A 332 -5.55 -35.35 1.12
C GLN A 332 -5.06 -35.25 2.57
N VAL A 333 -4.51 -34.08 2.91
CA VAL A 333 -4.22 -33.69 4.29
C VAL A 333 -5.29 -32.73 4.77
N PHE A 334 -5.91 -33.04 5.92
CA PHE A 334 -6.92 -32.16 6.51
C PHE A 334 -6.27 -31.11 7.40
N PHE A 335 -6.75 -29.86 7.30
CA PHE A 335 -6.16 -28.72 8.01
C PHE A 335 -6.02 -28.96 9.52
N GLU A 336 -7.05 -29.48 10.17
CA GLU A 336 -7.03 -29.67 11.63
C GLU A 336 -6.36 -30.97 12.10
N ASP A 337 -5.97 -31.83 11.17
CA ASP A 337 -5.08 -32.96 11.48
C ASP A 337 -3.61 -32.49 11.43
N LEU A 338 -3.28 -31.59 10.48
CA LEU A 338 -1.96 -31.00 10.33
C LEU A 338 -1.66 -29.93 11.40
N TYR A 339 -2.67 -29.14 11.76
CA TYR A 339 -2.56 -28.06 12.73
C TYR A 339 -3.35 -28.39 13.99
N ASN A 340 -2.66 -28.50 15.13
CA ASN A 340 -3.18 -28.85 16.44
C ASN A 340 -3.98 -27.70 17.09
N VAL A 341 -5.07 -27.26 16.44
CA VAL A 341 -5.88 -26.09 16.85
C VAL A 341 -6.98 -26.42 17.87
N TRP A 342 -7.07 -27.67 18.33
CA TRP A 342 -8.11 -28.14 19.24
C TRP A 342 -8.07 -27.51 20.65
N GLY A 343 -6.97 -26.85 21.03
CA GLY A 343 -6.75 -26.31 22.38
C GLY A 343 -6.18 -24.89 22.44
N THR A 344 -5.88 -24.26 21.31
CA THR A 344 -5.15 -22.98 21.26
C THR A 344 -6.03 -21.75 21.51
N GLY A 345 -7.35 -21.88 21.37
CA GLY A 345 -8.28 -20.75 21.33
C GLY A 345 -8.17 -19.89 20.06
N LYS A 346 -7.45 -20.38 19.04
CA LYS A 346 -7.07 -19.62 17.82
C LYS A 346 -7.70 -20.12 16.53
N ARG A 347 -8.68 -21.02 16.62
CA ARG A 347 -9.40 -21.57 15.45
C ARG A 347 -9.86 -20.48 14.47
N TYR A 348 -10.39 -19.37 14.99
CA TYR A 348 -10.99 -18.29 14.18
C TYR A 348 -10.07 -17.07 13.95
N SER A 349 -8.90 -17.01 14.59
CA SER A 349 -8.09 -15.77 14.68
C SER A 349 -6.57 -16.00 14.64
N HIS A 350 -6.14 -17.14 14.10
CA HIS A 350 -4.72 -17.49 14.01
C HIS A 350 -3.96 -16.66 12.97
N LEU A 351 -2.69 -16.39 13.25
CA LEU A 351 -1.74 -15.91 12.23
C LEU A 351 -1.06 -17.10 11.53
N PRO A 352 -1.09 -17.21 10.19
CA PRO A 352 -0.51 -18.35 9.45
C PRO A 352 0.98 -18.60 9.71
N THR A 353 1.72 -17.59 10.16
CA THR A 353 3.17 -17.66 10.46
C THR A 353 3.48 -17.94 11.92
N SER A 354 2.48 -18.05 12.79
CA SER A 354 2.65 -18.24 14.24
C SER A 354 2.53 -19.72 14.60
N LEU A 355 3.66 -20.35 14.95
CA LEU A 355 3.68 -21.73 15.47
C LEU A 355 2.95 -21.86 16.82
N ALA A 356 2.72 -20.76 17.54
CA ALA A 356 1.93 -20.75 18.76
C ALA A 356 0.41 -20.76 18.47
N ASP A 357 -0.03 -20.08 17.41
CA ASP A 357 -1.45 -20.07 17.03
C ASP A 357 -1.82 -21.34 16.24
N LEU A 358 -0.91 -21.78 15.37
CA LEU A 358 -0.99 -22.98 14.54
C LEU A 358 0.16 -23.93 14.88
N PRO A 359 0.15 -24.62 16.03
CA PRO A 359 1.12 -25.68 16.31
C PRO A 359 0.93 -26.84 15.32
N HIS A 360 2.04 -27.36 14.77
CA HIS A 360 1.99 -28.37 13.72
C HIS A 360 2.04 -29.80 14.28
N ASN A 361 1.51 -30.76 13.52
CA ASN A 361 1.77 -32.19 13.70
C ASN A 361 3.07 -32.57 12.95
N ALA A 362 4.13 -32.86 13.71
CA ALA A 362 5.46 -33.04 13.16
C ALA A 362 5.62 -34.33 12.33
N ASP A 363 4.90 -35.40 12.69
CA ASP A 363 4.87 -36.65 11.91
C ASP A 363 4.27 -36.46 10.53
N ILE A 364 3.12 -35.78 10.45
CA ILE A 364 2.47 -35.52 9.17
C ILE A 364 3.37 -34.63 8.29
N ILE A 365 4.07 -33.65 8.87
CA ILE A 365 5.06 -32.85 8.16
C ILE A 365 6.21 -33.73 7.62
N ASN A 366 6.78 -34.61 8.45
CA ASN A 366 7.85 -35.51 8.01
C ASN A 366 7.39 -36.40 6.84
N ILE A 367 6.21 -37.02 6.95
CA ILE A 367 5.63 -37.86 5.90
C ILE A 367 5.41 -37.05 4.61
N MET A 368 4.86 -35.84 4.70
CA MET A 368 4.66 -34.96 3.56
C MET A 368 5.98 -34.61 2.86
N GLN A 369 6.99 -34.20 3.63
CA GLN A 369 8.30 -33.85 3.10
C GLN A 369 9.03 -35.06 2.53
N ALA A 370 8.95 -36.23 3.18
CA ALA A 370 9.50 -37.49 2.68
C ALA A 370 8.86 -37.89 1.35
N HIS A 371 7.53 -37.89 1.29
CA HIS A 371 6.79 -38.19 0.06
C HIS A 371 7.21 -37.30 -1.11
N GLN A 372 7.31 -35.99 -0.85
CA GLN A 372 7.68 -35.01 -1.85
C GLN A 372 9.15 -35.12 -2.26
N ARG A 373 10.08 -35.17 -1.31
CA ARG A 373 11.53 -35.14 -1.56
C ARG A 373 12.08 -36.44 -2.14
N LEU A 374 11.51 -37.58 -1.72
CA LEU A 374 11.90 -38.92 -2.16
C LEU A 374 11.09 -39.40 -3.37
N ASN A 375 10.21 -38.54 -3.90
CA ASN A 375 9.38 -38.80 -5.08
C ASN A 375 8.62 -40.13 -5.01
N PHE A 376 7.84 -40.35 -3.95
CA PHE A 376 7.11 -41.61 -3.75
C PHE A 376 6.33 -42.03 -5.01
N LYS A 377 5.62 -41.07 -5.63
CA LYS A 377 4.73 -41.35 -6.76
C LYS A 377 5.43 -41.67 -8.09
N ASP A 378 6.75 -41.45 -8.17
CA ASP A 378 7.53 -41.87 -9.35
C ASP A 378 7.83 -43.38 -9.34
N GLY A 379 7.74 -44.04 -8.18
CA GLY A 379 7.91 -45.48 -8.04
C GLY A 379 6.56 -46.22 -8.12
N ASP A 380 6.54 -47.38 -8.75
CA ASP A 380 5.40 -48.30 -8.72
C ASP A 380 5.00 -48.68 -7.30
N TYR A 381 3.70 -48.70 -7.04
CA TYR A 381 3.13 -49.14 -5.77
C TYR A 381 3.17 -50.66 -5.63
N GLY A 382 3.73 -51.14 -4.52
CA GLY A 382 3.79 -52.54 -4.14
C GLY A 382 3.49 -52.76 -2.66
N VAL A 383 3.17 -54.00 -2.29
CA VAL A 383 2.95 -54.44 -0.90
C VAL A 383 3.85 -55.65 -0.63
N PRO A 384 5.12 -55.45 -0.26
CA PRO A 384 6.06 -56.56 -0.09
C PRO A 384 5.67 -57.60 0.96
N THR A 385 4.85 -57.25 1.97
CA THR A 385 4.31 -58.24 2.93
C THR A 385 3.30 -59.20 2.29
N ALA A 386 2.80 -58.89 1.10
CA ALA A 386 1.97 -59.79 0.29
C ALA A 386 2.78 -60.63 -0.73
N SER A 387 4.12 -60.47 -0.78
CA SER A 387 5.00 -61.23 -1.68
C SER A 387 5.33 -62.64 -1.16
N ASN A 388 6.03 -63.46 -1.96
CA ASN A 388 6.39 -64.82 -1.54
C ASN A 388 7.52 -64.80 -0.47
N ALA A 389 7.15 -65.23 0.75
CA ALA A 389 7.97 -65.46 1.93
C ALA A 389 8.36 -64.22 2.78
N PRO A 390 7.41 -63.40 3.25
CA PRO A 390 7.69 -62.47 4.34
C PRO A 390 8.05 -63.26 5.60
N PHE A 391 9.06 -62.82 6.33
CA PHE A 391 9.45 -63.43 7.61
C PHE A 391 9.44 -62.38 8.71
N PHE A 392 8.48 -62.47 9.62
CA PHE A 392 8.38 -61.57 10.77
C PHE A 392 9.39 -62.02 11.83
N GLN A 393 10.49 -61.29 11.94
CA GLN A 393 11.51 -61.53 12.96
C GLN A 393 10.97 -61.16 14.36
N GLN A 394 10.16 -60.11 14.42
CA GLN A 394 9.50 -59.65 15.63
C GLN A 394 8.14 -59.05 15.24
N GLY A 395 7.09 -59.39 16.00
CA GLY A 395 5.73 -59.03 15.63
C GLY A 395 5.06 -60.08 14.74
N ASN A 396 3.99 -59.67 14.05
CA ASN A 396 3.24 -60.57 13.17
C ASN A 396 2.54 -59.81 12.03
N ALA A 397 1.97 -60.54 11.08
CA ALA A 397 1.32 -59.97 9.90
C ALA A 397 0.06 -59.14 10.22
N THR A 398 -0.62 -59.44 11.33
CA THR A 398 -1.79 -58.68 11.77
C THR A 398 -1.41 -57.25 12.10
N ASP A 399 -0.22 -56.99 12.63
CA ASP A 399 0.07 -55.67 13.21
C ASP A 399 1.09 -54.85 12.39
N HIS A 400 1.70 -55.42 11.34
CA HIS A 400 2.73 -54.74 10.55
C HIS A 400 2.59 -55.00 9.06
N ILE A 401 2.43 -53.93 8.29
CA ILE A 401 2.40 -53.94 6.82
C ILE A 401 3.57 -53.12 6.28
N VAL A 402 4.10 -53.53 5.13
CA VAL A 402 5.12 -52.77 4.40
C VAL A 402 4.58 -52.44 3.01
N PHE A 403 4.69 -51.17 2.64
CA PHE A 403 4.45 -50.67 1.31
C PHE A 403 5.77 -50.36 0.61
N GLU A 404 5.79 -50.51 -0.69
CA GLU A 404 6.93 -50.19 -1.52
C GLU A 404 6.51 -49.16 -2.58
N ARG A 405 7.31 -48.11 -2.69
CA ARG A 405 7.40 -47.27 -3.89
C ARG A 405 8.68 -47.66 -4.59
N ALA A 406 8.57 -48.52 -5.60
CA ALA A 406 9.67 -49.16 -6.32
C ALA A 406 10.87 -48.23 -6.55
N GLY A 407 12.04 -48.57 -6.01
CA GLY A 407 13.29 -47.81 -6.16
C GLY A 407 13.30 -46.40 -5.53
N ARG A 408 12.25 -46.03 -4.76
CA ARG A 408 12.09 -44.71 -4.15
C ARG A 408 12.08 -44.79 -2.63
N ALA A 409 11.14 -45.53 -2.04
CA ALA A 409 10.99 -45.66 -0.60
C ALA A 409 10.28 -46.96 -0.21
N ILE A 410 10.60 -47.48 0.97
CA ILE A 410 9.93 -48.62 1.61
C ILE A 410 9.32 -48.10 2.91
N ILE A 411 8.00 -48.20 3.05
CA ILE A 411 7.24 -47.60 4.13
C ILE A 411 6.67 -48.72 5.00
N GLY A 412 7.20 -48.88 6.21
CA GLY A 412 6.62 -49.78 7.20
C GLY A 412 5.55 -49.05 8.02
N VAL A 413 4.45 -49.73 8.35
CA VAL A 413 3.35 -49.16 9.15
C VAL A 413 2.84 -50.19 10.14
N THR A 414 2.66 -49.76 11.39
CA THR A 414 2.13 -50.58 12.49
C THR A 414 1.03 -49.86 13.25
N ASP A 415 0.00 -50.58 13.68
CA ASP A 415 -1.06 -50.08 14.57
C ASP A 415 -0.82 -50.46 16.06
N VAL A 416 0.25 -51.22 16.34
CA VAL A 416 0.69 -51.51 17.72
C VAL A 416 0.97 -50.22 18.47
N PHE A 417 0.30 -50.06 19.62
CA PHE A 417 0.58 -49.00 20.57
C PHE A 417 1.38 -49.55 21.74
N ASN A 418 2.44 -48.85 22.13
CA ASN A 418 3.27 -49.20 23.27
C ASN A 418 3.39 -48.02 24.23
N GLY A 419 3.48 -48.32 25.53
CA GLY A 419 3.81 -47.33 26.57
C GLY A 419 5.32 -47.22 26.78
N THR A 420 5.74 -46.35 27.70
CA THR A 420 7.16 -46.10 28.01
C THR A 420 7.97 -47.36 28.38
N ALA A 421 7.32 -48.42 28.88
CA ALA A 421 7.96 -49.68 29.27
C ALA A 421 8.26 -50.65 28.11
N THR A 422 7.59 -50.53 26.96
CA THR A 422 7.74 -51.41 25.77
C THR A 422 8.19 -50.62 24.54
N ASN A 423 8.77 -49.45 24.79
CA ASN A 423 9.13 -48.41 23.85
C ASN A 423 10.25 -48.78 22.84
N SER A 424 10.83 -49.98 22.97
CA SER A 424 11.92 -50.49 22.14
C SER A 424 11.56 -51.75 21.36
N ALA A 425 10.28 -52.14 21.33
CA ALA A 425 9.82 -53.35 20.64
C ALA A 425 9.26 -53.00 19.26
N ASP A 426 10.16 -52.84 18.29
CA ASP A 426 9.79 -52.60 16.89
C ASP A 426 9.04 -53.80 16.30
N GLN A 427 8.15 -53.53 15.36
CA GLN A 427 7.68 -54.56 14.44
C GLN A 427 8.73 -54.76 13.35
N GLN A 428 9.14 -56.00 13.09
CA GLN A 428 10.26 -56.31 12.20
C GLN A 428 9.89 -57.41 11.22
N VAL A 429 10.03 -57.14 9.92
CA VAL A 429 9.74 -58.11 8.87
C VAL A 429 10.78 -58.06 7.77
N PHE A 430 11.28 -59.23 7.37
CA PHE A 430 12.02 -59.39 6.13
C PHE A 430 11.04 -59.44 4.97
N VAL A 431 11.19 -58.51 4.04
CA VAL A 431 10.40 -58.47 2.81
C VAL A 431 11.31 -58.48 1.60
N ARG A 432 10.84 -59.12 0.53
CA ARG A 432 11.53 -59.08 -0.76
C ARG A 432 11.10 -57.82 -1.50
N VAL A 433 12.06 -56.93 -1.75
CA VAL A 433 11.83 -55.72 -2.55
C VAL A 433 11.97 -56.01 -4.04
N ASN A 434 11.40 -55.14 -4.86
CA ASN A 434 11.38 -55.33 -6.30
C ASN A 434 12.76 -55.11 -6.95
N ASP A 435 12.82 -55.39 -8.25
CA ASP A 435 14.07 -55.33 -9.00
C ASP A 435 14.58 -53.91 -9.28
N ALA A 436 13.76 -52.88 -9.01
CA ALA A 436 14.15 -51.48 -9.15
C ALA A 436 15.16 -51.03 -8.09
N TRP A 437 15.38 -51.84 -7.03
CA TRP A 437 16.41 -51.60 -6.03
C TRP A 437 17.73 -52.29 -6.42
N PRO A 438 18.81 -51.53 -6.66
CA PRO A 438 20.13 -52.10 -6.85
C PRO A 438 20.60 -52.87 -5.61
N VAL A 439 21.20 -54.04 -5.80
CA VAL A 439 21.89 -54.76 -4.73
C VAL A 439 23.03 -53.88 -4.19
N GLY A 440 23.19 -53.84 -2.88
CA GLY A 440 24.15 -52.98 -2.18
C GLY A 440 23.63 -51.56 -1.87
N THR A 441 22.39 -51.22 -2.25
CA THR A 441 21.78 -49.94 -1.87
C THR A 441 21.66 -49.85 -0.36
N VAL A 442 22.20 -48.80 0.23
CA VAL A 442 22.13 -48.51 1.67
C VAL A 442 20.92 -47.62 1.95
N LEU A 443 20.02 -48.09 2.80
CA LEU A 443 18.76 -47.41 3.15
C LEU A 443 18.84 -46.86 4.58
N TYR A 444 18.35 -45.64 4.75
CA TYR A 444 18.17 -44.94 6.02
C TYR A 444 16.69 -44.76 6.31
N ASP A 445 16.31 -44.79 7.58
CA ASP A 445 14.96 -44.46 8.03
C ASP A 445 14.77 -42.94 8.19
N TYR A 446 14.09 -42.33 7.24
CA TYR A 446 13.77 -40.90 7.21
C TYR A 446 12.72 -40.46 8.24
N SER A 447 12.11 -41.40 8.98
CA SER A 447 11.30 -41.07 10.15
C SER A 447 12.15 -40.72 11.38
N GLY A 448 13.43 -41.13 11.37
CA GLY A 448 14.39 -40.93 12.45
C GLY A 448 14.25 -41.89 13.64
N ALA A 449 13.22 -42.74 13.69
CA ALA A 449 12.96 -43.65 14.81
C ALA A 449 14.10 -44.64 15.06
N HIS A 450 14.83 -45.02 14.01
CA HIS A 450 15.96 -45.96 14.12
C HIS A 450 17.33 -45.27 14.05
N GLY A 451 17.40 -43.95 14.28
CA GLY A 451 18.64 -43.19 14.25
C GLY A 451 19.28 -43.17 12.85
N ILE A 452 20.60 -43.38 12.78
CA ILE A 452 21.35 -43.50 11.52
C ILE A 452 21.65 -44.97 11.16
N ASN A 453 20.94 -45.92 11.79
CA ASN A 453 21.07 -47.33 11.44
C ASN A 453 20.60 -47.56 10.00
N THR A 454 21.30 -48.43 9.29
CA THR A 454 21.05 -48.66 7.87
C THR A 454 20.66 -50.10 7.57
N VAL A 455 19.87 -50.28 6.53
CA VAL A 455 19.60 -51.59 5.93
C VAL A 455 20.19 -51.61 4.53
N THR A 456 21.02 -52.60 4.21
CA THR A 456 21.59 -52.75 2.86
C THR A 456 20.79 -53.76 2.08
N VAL A 457 20.40 -53.45 0.83
CA VAL A 457 19.72 -54.40 -0.06
C VAL A 457 20.66 -55.57 -0.39
N PRO A 458 20.41 -56.79 0.11
CA PRO A 458 21.30 -57.93 -0.11
C PRO A 458 21.12 -58.53 -1.51
N ALA A 459 21.97 -59.50 -1.87
CA ALA A 459 21.92 -60.16 -3.17
C ALA A 459 20.60 -60.90 -3.44
N ASP A 460 19.94 -61.41 -2.40
CA ASP A 460 18.63 -62.06 -2.48
C ASP A 460 17.45 -61.06 -2.34
N ARG A 461 17.75 -59.76 -2.19
CA ARG A 461 16.81 -58.64 -2.06
C ARG A 461 15.84 -58.73 -0.89
N ARG A 462 16.13 -59.53 0.14
CA ARG A 462 15.32 -59.59 1.37
C ARG A 462 15.84 -58.58 2.40
N VAL A 463 15.15 -57.46 2.53
CA VAL A 463 15.52 -56.40 3.47
C VAL A 463 14.70 -56.51 4.75
N LEU A 464 15.36 -56.31 5.90
CA LEU A 464 14.68 -56.19 7.19
C LEU A 464 14.10 -54.79 7.32
N ILE A 465 12.79 -54.67 7.44
CA ILE A 465 12.12 -53.40 7.71
C ILE A 465 11.67 -53.41 9.16
N ALA A 466 12.21 -52.47 9.93
CA ALA A 466 11.83 -52.21 11.31
C ALA A 466 10.93 -50.97 11.38
N THR A 467 9.88 -51.04 12.21
CA THR A 467 8.91 -49.96 12.40
C THR A 467 8.60 -49.82 13.88
N ALA A 468 8.85 -48.62 14.43
CA ALA A 468 8.59 -48.33 15.81
C ALA A 468 7.08 -48.27 16.11
N PRO A 469 6.64 -48.67 17.31
CA PRO A 469 5.23 -48.68 17.70
C PRO A 469 4.68 -47.26 17.89
N VAL A 470 3.37 -47.07 17.71
CA VAL A 470 2.68 -45.76 17.66
C VAL A 470 2.98 -44.84 18.85
N GLY A 471 3.11 -45.39 20.06
CA GLY A 471 3.29 -44.60 21.29
C GLY A 471 4.74 -44.39 21.72
N HIS A 472 5.71 -44.59 20.82
CA HIS A 472 7.12 -44.56 21.20
C HIS A 472 7.59 -43.16 21.68
N THR A 473 8.66 -43.09 22.47
CA THR A 473 9.21 -41.82 23.04
C THR A 473 10.68 -41.62 22.66
N ILE A 474 11.06 -42.08 21.47
CA ILE A 474 12.44 -42.02 20.96
C ILE A 474 12.79 -40.53 20.74
N PRO A 475 13.84 -40.00 21.40
CA PRO A 475 14.18 -38.58 21.29
C PRO A 475 14.49 -38.17 19.85
N ASN A 476 13.92 -37.04 19.41
CA ASN A 476 14.15 -36.42 18.08
C ASN A 476 13.70 -37.29 16.88
N ALA A 477 12.84 -38.27 17.10
CA ALA A 477 12.21 -39.06 16.04
C ALA A 477 10.75 -38.65 15.82
N PHE A 478 10.30 -38.73 14.58
CA PHE A 478 8.88 -38.63 14.23
C PHE A 478 8.29 -40.05 14.31
N GLY A 479 8.28 -40.86 13.25
CA GLY A 479 8.18 -42.33 13.28
C GLY A 479 7.05 -43.01 14.09
N HIS A 480 6.04 -42.27 14.58
CA HIS A 480 5.02 -42.83 15.46
C HIS A 480 4.08 -43.79 14.70
N GLY A 481 4.44 -45.08 14.70
CA GLY A 481 3.73 -46.14 13.99
C GLY A 481 4.09 -46.27 12.51
N TYR A 482 5.16 -45.62 12.05
CA TYR A 482 5.64 -45.74 10.67
C TYR A 482 7.17 -45.61 10.58
N SER A 483 7.73 -46.12 9.47
CA SER A 483 9.13 -45.96 9.09
C SER A 483 9.23 -45.66 7.60
N ILE A 484 10.27 -44.94 7.17
CA ILE A 484 10.46 -44.59 5.75
C ILE A 484 11.91 -44.90 5.36
N TRP A 485 12.13 -46.09 4.84
CA TRP A 485 13.46 -46.55 4.43
C TRP A 485 13.74 -46.16 2.97
N ALA A 486 14.73 -45.30 2.76
CA ALA A 486 15.14 -44.85 1.43
C ALA A 486 16.65 -44.60 1.36
N PRO A 487 17.25 -44.53 0.16
CA PRO A 487 18.69 -44.34 0.03
C PRO A 487 19.12 -42.96 0.53
N ALA A 488 20.39 -42.84 0.95
CA ALA A 488 21.00 -41.52 1.07
C ALA A 488 21.05 -40.86 -0.33
N PRO A 489 20.86 -39.54 -0.40
CA PRO A 489 20.97 -38.82 -1.67
C PRO A 489 22.42 -38.85 -2.18
N PRO A 490 22.64 -38.85 -3.51
CA PRO A 490 23.98 -38.76 -4.07
C PRO A 490 24.72 -37.51 -3.53
N GLY A 491 25.91 -37.71 -2.96
CA GLY A 491 26.74 -36.62 -2.44
C GLY A 491 26.36 -36.08 -1.05
N VAL A 492 25.36 -36.68 -0.38
CA VAL A 492 24.98 -36.31 0.99
C VAL A 492 25.58 -37.34 1.97
N THR A 493 26.44 -36.88 2.88
CA THR A 493 26.94 -37.71 3.98
C THR A 493 25.97 -37.62 5.16
N VAL A 494 25.37 -38.74 5.54
CA VAL A 494 24.45 -38.82 6.69
C VAL A 494 25.26 -39.17 7.94
N THR A 495 25.34 -38.23 8.89
CA THR A 495 26.02 -38.41 10.17
C THR A 495 25.07 -38.30 11.37
N SER A 496 23.88 -37.74 11.15
CA SER A 496 22.83 -37.59 12.13
C SER A 496 21.44 -37.70 11.49
N VAL A 497 20.41 -37.94 12.30
CA VAL A 497 19.00 -37.88 11.85
C VAL A 497 18.66 -36.48 11.31
N ASN A 498 19.25 -35.43 11.88
CA ASN A 498 19.01 -34.06 11.43
C ASN A 498 19.49 -33.82 9.99
N ASP A 499 20.50 -34.55 9.51
CA ASP A 499 20.94 -34.48 8.11
C ASP A 499 19.84 -35.00 7.16
N LEU A 500 19.11 -36.05 7.57
CA LEU A 500 17.97 -36.58 6.84
C LEU A 500 16.82 -35.55 6.80
N TYR A 501 16.46 -34.96 7.94
CA TYR A 501 15.41 -33.95 8.02
C TYR A 501 15.75 -32.68 7.23
N ASN A 502 17.00 -32.22 7.31
CA ASN A 502 17.48 -31.10 6.51
C ASN A 502 17.34 -31.40 5.02
N TYR A 503 17.70 -32.62 4.58
CA TYR A 503 17.51 -33.03 3.21
C TYR A 503 16.02 -33.03 2.79
N LEU A 504 15.13 -33.56 3.62
CA LEU A 504 13.68 -33.50 3.38
C LEU A 504 13.19 -32.04 3.25
N GLY A 505 13.70 -31.15 4.10
CA GLY A 505 13.41 -29.72 4.08
C GLY A 505 13.95 -28.96 2.86
N THR A 506 14.84 -29.56 2.05
CA THR A 506 15.33 -28.94 0.79
C THR A 506 14.35 -29.08 -0.38
N TYR A 507 13.20 -29.74 -0.19
CA TYR A 507 12.21 -29.85 -1.26
C TYR A 507 11.70 -28.45 -1.64
N ASP A 508 12.11 -28.00 -2.82
CA ASP A 508 11.53 -26.82 -3.46
C ASP A 508 10.34 -27.26 -4.30
N GLN A 509 9.22 -26.56 -4.15
CA GLN A 509 8.03 -26.90 -4.92
C GLN A 509 8.29 -26.56 -6.40
N PRO A 510 8.29 -27.53 -7.32
CA PRO A 510 8.70 -27.30 -8.70
C PRO A 510 7.71 -26.44 -9.51
N LEU A 511 6.58 -26.03 -8.91
CA LEU A 511 5.44 -25.45 -9.61
C LEU A 511 5.27 -23.96 -9.28
N ALA A 512 6.18 -23.14 -9.79
CA ALA A 512 5.92 -21.72 -9.96
C ALA A 512 5.02 -21.55 -11.20
N ARG A 513 3.71 -21.78 -11.04
CA ARG A 513 2.77 -21.90 -12.16
C ARG A 513 2.48 -20.54 -12.80
N THR A 514 2.55 -20.52 -14.13
CA THR A 514 1.93 -19.48 -14.93
C THR A 514 0.43 -19.72 -14.98
N THR A 515 -0.36 -18.73 -14.59
CA THR A 515 -1.83 -18.76 -14.61
C THR A 515 -2.33 -17.96 -15.80
N THR A 516 -3.35 -18.48 -16.49
CA THR A 516 -4.10 -17.72 -17.51
C THR A 516 -5.56 -17.60 -17.08
N GLN A 517 -6.07 -16.38 -17.04
CA GLN A 517 -7.46 -16.05 -16.70
C GLN A 517 -8.10 -15.25 -17.84
N GLU A 518 -9.42 -15.36 -18.00
CA GLU A 518 -10.22 -14.57 -18.94
C GLU A 518 -11.42 -13.95 -18.24
N TRP A 519 -11.45 -12.62 -18.20
CA TRP A 519 -12.61 -11.85 -17.75
C TRP A 519 -13.60 -11.62 -18.88
N GLU A 520 -14.79 -12.24 -18.78
CA GLU A 520 -15.97 -11.84 -19.53
C GLU A 520 -16.54 -10.54 -18.93
N MET A 521 -16.35 -9.43 -19.64
CA MET A 521 -16.84 -8.10 -19.27
C MET A 521 -18.35 -7.99 -19.55
N ALA A 522 -19.17 -8.71 -18.79
CA ALA A 522 -20.63 -8.61 -18.82
C ALA A 522 -21.15 -7.68 -17.72
N ASN A 523 -22.27 -7.00 -17.95
CA ASN A 523 -22.97 -6.26 -16.89
C ASN A 523 -23.61 -7.25 -15.90
N ASP A 524 -23.21 -7.18 -14.64
CA ASP A 524 -23.75 -7.97 -13.54
C ASP A 524 -23.67 -7.20 -12.18
N LEU A 525 -23.95 -7.83 -11.05
CA LEU A 525 -23.78 -7.17 -9.75
C LEU A 525 -22.31 -6.88 -9.41
N GLY A 526 -21.37 -7.61 -10.01
CA GLY A 526 -19.94 -7.45 -9.82
C GLY A 526 -19.43 -6.08 -10.24
N ASP A 527 -20.07 -5.42 -11.21
CA ASP A 527 -19.68 -4.10 -11.70
C ASP A 527 -20.65 -2.96 -11.34
N SER A 528 -21.87 -3.28 -10.88
CA SER A 528 -22.95 -2.28 -10.74
C SER A 528 -23.38 -1.95 -9.30
N HIS A 529 -22.94 -2.72 -8.29
CA HIS A 529 -23.32 -2.54 -6.89
C HIS A 529 -22.21 -1.89 -6.05
N CYS A 530 -22.56 -0.99 -5.12
CA CYS A 530 -21.57 -0.28 -4.26
C CYS A 530 -20.70 -1.20 -3.40
N GLU A 531 -21.23 -2.37 -3.08
CA GLU A 531 -20.59 -3.33 -2.16
C GLU A 531 -19.89 -4.48 -2.89
N SER A 532 -19.92 -4.48 -4.23
CA SER A 532 -19.17 -5.43 -5.03
C SER A 532 -17.73 -4.96 -5.23
N LEU A 533 -16.93 -5.76 -5.92
CA LEU A 533 -15.56 -5.40 -6.28
C LEU A 533 -15.50 -4.31 -7.36
N GLY A 534 -16.61 -3.93 -7.99
CA GLY A 534 -16.65 -3.01 -9.12
C GLY A 534 -15.87 -3.50 -10.35
N GLN A 535 -15.79 -4.83 -10.52
CA GLN A 535 -15.02 -5.50 -11.57
C GLN A 535 -15.97 -6.13 -12.60
N GLY A 536 -15.57 -6.13 -13.87
CA GLY A 536 -16.41 -6.55 -14.99
C GLY A 536 -17.15 -5.39 -15.65
N GLY A 537 -18.34 -5.66 -16.16
CA GLY A 537 -19.18 -4.67 -16.84
C GLY A 537 -18.88 -4.52 -18.32
N SER A 538 -19.93 -4.56 -19.14
CA SER A 538 -19.82 -4.30 -20.58
C SER A 538 -19.26 -2.89 -20.82
N LEU A 539 -18.51 -2.76 -21.92
CA LEU A 539 -18.03 -1.46 -22.36
C LEU A 539 -19.25 -0.58 -22.73
N PRO A 540 -19.39 0.62 -22.16
CA PRO A 540 -20.62 1.41 -22.28
C PRO A 540 -20.81 1.98 -23.68
N ALA A 541 -22.07 2.08 -24.11
CA ALA A 541 -22.43 2.71 -25.38
C ALA A 541 -22.05 4.20 -25.38
N ASN A 542 -21.58 4.67 -26.54
CA ASN A 542 -21.27 6.07 -26.80
C ASN A 542 -20.37 6.72 -25.72
N SER A 543 -19.44 5.96 -25.17
CA SER A 543 -18.64 6.37 -24.03
C SER A 543 -17.27 5.70 -24.05
N THR A 544 -16.27 6.45 -23.59
CA THR A 544 -14.91 5.97 -23.35
C THR A 544 -14.66 5.66 -21.88
N ASN A 545 -15.72 5.55 -21.05
CA ASN A 545 -15.54 5.22 -19.64
C ASN A 545 -14.81 3.89 -19.49
N GLN A 546 -13.90 3.90 -18.53
CA GLN A 546 -13.07 2.76 -18.22
C GLN A 546 -13.75 1.82 -17.23
N ARG A 547 -13.54 0.52 -17.47
CA ARG A 547 -13.98 -0.58 -16.62
C ARG A 547 -12.77 -1.28 -16.03
N VAL A 548 -12.86 -1.71 -14.78
CA VAL A 548 -11.87 -2.61 -14.19
C VAL A 548 -12.24 -4.03 -14.58
N ALA A 549 -11.36 -4.74 -15.27
CA ALA A 549 -11.59 -6.15 -15.61
C ALA A 549 -11.35 -7.04 -14.39
N GLY A 550 -10.21 -6.86 -13.73
CA GLY A 550 -9.80 -7.65 -12.57
C GLY A 550 -8.43 -7.21 -12.05
N LYS A 551 -7.89 -7.98 -11.10
CA LYS A 551 -6.55 -7.75 -10.51
C LYS A 551 -5.77 -9.05 -10.41
N ILE A 552 -4.46 -8.97 -10.61
CA ILE A 552 -3.53 -10.10 -10.52
C ILE A 552 -2.38 -9.77 -9.58
N PHE A 553 -1.82 -10.78 -8.93
CA PHE A 553 -0.63 -10.64 -8.08
C PHE A 553 0.58 -11.26 -8.80
N VAL A 554 1.56 -10.43 -9.15
CA VAL A 554 2.64 -10.77 -10.08
C VAL A 554 3.98 -10.85 -9.36
N GLU A 555 4.86 -11.72 -9.86
CA GLU A 555 6.26 -11.83 -9.45
C GLU A 555 7.14 -10.86 -10.25
N ALA A 556 8.08 -10.18 -9.57
CA ALA A 556 9.05 -9.29 -10.22
C ALA A 556 9.86 -10.02 -11.31
N GLY A 557 10.07 -9.35 -12.44
CA GLY A 557 10.85 -9.87 -13.56
C GLY A 557 10.13 -10.90 -14.44
N GLN A 558 8.88 -11.26 -14.11
CA GLN A 558 8.08 -12.21 -14.91
C GLN A 558 7.08 -11.46 -15.81
N PRO A 559 6.92 -11.83 -17.08
CA PRO A 559 6.04 -11.11 -18.00
C PRO A 559 4.55 -11.30 -17.67
N ILE A 560 3.79 -10.24 -17.87
CA ILE A 560 2.33 -10.23 -17.95
C ILE A 560 1.98 -10.12 -19.43
N ASN A 561 1.45 -11.19 -20.01
CA ASN A 561 0.93 -11.18 -21.38
C ASN A 561 -0.58 -11.05 -21.34
N TYR A 562 -1.16 -10.18 -22.14
CA TYR A 562 -2.61 -9.99 -22.13
C TYR A 562 -3.14 -9.60 -23.50
N PHE A 563 -4.39 -9.97 -23.75
CA PHE A 563 -5.11 -9.52 -24.95
C PHE A 563 -6.58 -9.27 -24.65
N ILE A 564 -7.21 -8.47 -25.50
CA ILE A 564 -8.62 -8.15 -25.42
C ILE A 564 -9.33 -8.48 -26.73
N THR A 565 -10.44 -9.19 -26.63
CA THR A 565 -11.33 -9.50 -27.75
C THR A 565 -12.69 -8.84 -27.50
N PRO A 566 -13.13 -7.86 -28.32
CA PRO A 566 -14.48 -7.30 -28.21
C PRO A 566 -15.53 -8.25 -28.82
N GLU A 567 -16.78 -8.14 -28.36
CA GLU A 567 -17.92 -8.86 -28.94
C GLU A 567 -18.22 -8.44 -30.38
N THR A 568 -18.05 -7.15 -30.70
CA THR A 568 -18.13 -6.66 -32.08
C THR A 568 -16.75 -6.57 -32.70
N ASN A 569 -16.48 -7.41 -33.70
CA ASN A 569 -15.22 -7.40 -34.45
C ASN A 569 -14.95 -6.03 -35.12
N GLY A 570 -13.69 -5.61 -35.14
CA GLY A 570 -13.28 -4.36 -35.79
C GLY A 570 -13.47 -3.11 -34.92
N THR A 571 -13.77 -3.30 -33.64
CA THR A 571 -13.94 -2.24 -32.64
C THR A 571 -12.59 -1.71 -32.16
N GLN A 572 -12.46 -0.39 -32.03
CA GLN A 572 -11.34 0.22 -31.31
C GLN A 572 -11.49 0.04 -29.79
N VAL A 573 -10.46 -0.49 -29.15
CA VAL A 573 -10.42 -0.72 -27.70
C VAL A 573 -9.08 -0.26 -27.13
N VAL A 574 -9.06 -0.01 -25.82
CA VAL A 574 -7.85 0.28 -25.05
C VAL A 574 -7.81 -0.67 -23.86
N ALA A 575 -6.66 -1.30 -23.65
CA ALA A 575 -6.37 -2.11 -22.47
C ALA A 575 -5.14 -1.54 -21.76
N SER A 576 -5.16 -1.55 -20.43
CA SER A 576 -4.13 -0.90 -19.61
C SER A 576 -3.92 -1.62 -18.29
N LEU A 577 -2.68 -1.57 -17.80
CA LEU A 577 -2.23 -2.12 -16.54
C LEU A 577 -1.89 -0.98 -15.59
N TRP A 578 -2.32 -1.08 -14.34
CA TRP A 578 -2.18 -0.04 -13.33
C TRP A 578 -1.69 -0.64 -12.02
N ASN A 579 -0.98 0.14 -11.21
CA ASN A 579 -0.74 -0.24 -9.82
C ASN A 579 -1.96 0.13 -8.93
N LEU A 580 -1.95 -0.26 -7.67
CA LEU A 580 -3.05 0.05 -6.72
C LEU A 580 -3.14 1.53 -6.31
N ASP A 581 -2.13 2.34 -6.62
CA ASP A 581 -2.14 3.78 -6.38
C ASP A 581 -2.82 4.58 -7.51
N GLY A 582 -3.24 3.89 -8.57
CA GLY A 582 -3.84 4.54 -9.74
C GLY A 582 -2.81 5.12 -10.71
N ASN A 583 -1.55 4.66 -10.66
CA ASN A 583 -0.56 4.98 -11.69
C ASN A 583 -0.63 3.95 -12.83
N MET A 584 -0.69 4.43 -14.07
CA MET A 584 -0.64 3.58 -15.25
C MET A 584 0.77 3.02 -15.44
N LEU A 585 0.88 1.70 -15.59
CA LEU A 585 2.13 0.98 -15.81
C LEU A 585 2.37 0.71 -17.30
N HIS A 586 1.32 0.35 -18.02
CA HIS A 586 1.39 0.02 -19.45
C HIS A 586 0.01 0.18 -20.11
N SER A 587 -0.04 0.51 -21.40
CA SER A 587 -1.30 0.57 -22.15
C SER A 587 -1.09 0.22 -23.63
N ILE A 588 -2.10 -0.40 -24.22
CA ILE A 588 -2.22 -0.68 -25.65
C ILE A 588 -3.55 -0.14 -26.16
N SER A 589 -3.58 0.34 -27.40
CA SER A 589 -4.78 0.84 -28.07
C SER A 589 -4.77 0.41 -29.53
N GLY A 590 -5.92 0.03 -30.06
CA GLY A 590 -6.06 -0.34 -31.46
C GLY A 590 -7.38 -1.01 -31.76
N THR A 591 -7.56 -1.41 -33.02
CA THR A 591 -8.69 -2.21 -33.47
C THR A 591 -8.48 -3.67 -33.08
N SER A 592 -9.51 -4.31 -32.54
CA SER A 592 -9.46 -5.73 -32.13
C SER A 592 -10.60 -6.54 -32.74
N SER A 593 -10.36 -7.83 -32.96
CA SER A 593 -11.35 -8.83 -33.40
C SER A 593 -11.06 -10.19 -32.77
N SER A 594 -12.00 -11.13 -32.87
CA SER A 594 -11.81 -12.51 -32.41
C SER A 594 -10.71 -13.28 -33.15
N THR A 595 -10.38 -12.88 -34.38
CA THR A 595 -9.30 -13.49 -35.18
C THR A 595 -7.97 -12.74 -35.09
N THR A 596 -7.97 -11.49 -34.65
CA THR A 596 -6.78 -10.67 -34.45
C THR A 596 -6.93 -9.85 -33.16
N PRO A 597 -6.79 -10.50 -31.98
CA PRO A 597 -6.95 -9.83 -30.70
C PRO A 597 -5.85 -8.78 -30.46
N LEU A 598 -6.24 -7.60 -29.95
CA LEU A 598 -5.29 -6.59 -29.51
C LEU A 598 -4.53 -7.11 -28.29
N SER A 599 -3.21 -7.27 -28.42
CA SER A 599 -2.34 -7.93 -27.45
C SER A 599 -1.23 -7.01 -26.94
N GLY A 600 -0.78 -7.22 -25.71
CA GLY A 600 0.31 -6.47 -25.07
C GLY A 600 1.10 -7.33 -24.09
N SER A 601 2.30 -6.87 -23.74
CA SER A 601 3.17 -7.51 -22.75
C SER A 601 3.85 -6.46 -21.88
N PHE A 602 3.99 -6.75 -20.59
CA PHE A 602 4.66 -5.88 -19.62
C PHE A 602 5.40 -6.71 -18.58
N THR A 603 6.65 -6.36 -18.27
CA THR A 603 7.45 -7.01 -17.23
C THR A 603 7.63 -6.06 -16.04
N PRO A 604 6.91 -6.27 -14.93
CA PRO A 604 7.08 -5.47 -13.72
C PRO A 604 8.46 -5.69 -13.09
N ASN A 605 9.06 -4.63 -12.56
CA ASN A 605 10.27 -4.69 -11.74
C ASN A 605 9.95 -4.87 -10.24
N PHE A 606 8.70 -5.20 -9.89
CA PHE A 606 8.19 -5.35 -8.54
C PHE A 606 7.30 -6.60 -8.41
N THR A 607 7.19 -7.12 -7.19
CA THR A 607 6.23 -8.17 -6.83
C THR A 607 5.02 -7.51 -6.17
N GLY A 608 3.80 -7.75 -6.66
CA GLY A 608 2.60 -7.14 -6.07
C GLY A 608 1.38 -7.11 -6.98
N TRP A 609 0.39 -6.31 -6.61
CA TRP A 609 -0.88 -6.19 -7.34
C TRP A 609 -0.77 -5.34 -8.61
N VAL A 610 -1.40 -5.82 -9.68
CA VAL A 610 -1.65 -5.08 -10.93
C VAL A 610 -3.15 -5.12 -11.23
N THR A 611 -3.73 -3.96 -11.49
CA THR A 611 -5.13 -3.79 -11.91
C THR A 611 -5.21 -3.71 -13.42
N ILE A 612 -6.09 -4.52 -14.02
CA ILE A 612 -6.34 -4.53 -15.46
C ILE A 612 -7.59 -3.69 -15.75
N LYS A 613 -7.47 -2.73 -16.66
CA LYS A 613 -8.56 -1.83 -17.04
C LYS A 613 -8.74 -1.77 -18.55
N VAL A 614 -9.99 -1.70 -18.99
CA VAL A 614 -10.38 -1.70 -20.41
C VAL A 614 -11.41 -0.62 -20.70
N ARG A 615 -11.38 -0.06 -21.92
CA ARG A 615 -12.37 0.91 -22.40
C ARG A 615 -12.52 0.86 -23.92
N GLN A 616 -13.60 1.46 -24.42
CA GLN A 616 -13.72 1.75 -25.85
C GLN A 616 -12.69 2.81 -26.27
N GLY A 617 -12.22 2.71 -27.51
CA GLY A 617 -11.29 3.67 -28.11
C GLY A 617 -11.96 4.98 -28.51
N ALA A 618 -13.26 4.92 -28.84
CA ALA A 618 -14.04 6.05 -29.33
C ALA A 618 -15.43 6.15 -28.66
N SER A 619 -15.94 7.38 -28.55
CA SER A 619 -17.20 7.70 -27.85
C SER A 619 -18.47 7.51 -28.72
N ASN A 620 -18.37 6.89 -29.88
CA ASN A 620 -19.48 6.64 -30.82
C ASN A 620 -19.70 5.15 -31.09
N GLN A 621 -19.18 4.28 -30.21
CA GLN A 621 -19.27 2.83 -30.34
C GLN A 621 -20.44 2.29 -29.52
N ALA A 622 -21.14 1.27 -30.02
CA ALA A 622 -22.24 0.62 -29.32
C ALA A 622 -21.76 -0.05 -28.02
N MET A 623 -22.68 -0.29 -27.09
CA MET A 623 -22.38 -1.12 -25.91
C MET A 623 -22.01 -2.53 -26.38
N GLN A 624 -20.99 -3.11 -25.78
CA GLN A 624 -20.58 -4.48 -26.09
C GLN A 624 -19.80 -5.13 -24.95
N ARG A 625 -19.86 -6.45 -24.89
CA ARG A 625 -18.96 -7.22 -24.03
C ARG A 625 -17.54 -7.23 -24.61
N ALA A 626 -16.59 -7.58 -23.76
CA ALA A 626 -15.23 -7.91 -24.15
C ALA A 626 -14.72 -9.07 -23.31
N TRP A 627 -13.76 -9.82 -23.84
CA TRP A 627 -13.02 -10.85 -23.12
C TRP A 627 -11.58 -10.37 -22.94
N VAL A 628 -11.15 -10.28 -21.70
CA VAL A 628 -9.80 -9.84 -21.33
C VAL A 628 -9.03 -11.06 -20.85
N ASN A 629 -8.10 -11.55 -21.63
CA ASN A 629 -7.28 -12.70 -21.27
C ASN A 629 -5.92 -12.22 -20.75
N VAL A 630 -5.46 -12.76 -19.63
CA VAL A 630 -4.18 -12.40 -19.01
C VAL A 630 -3.45 -13.66 -18.53
N THR A 631 -2.21 -13.79 -18.96
CA THR A 631 -1.25 -14.81 -18.54
C THR A 631 -0.16 -14.15 -17.68
N TYR A 632 0.03 -14.63 -16.46
CA TYR A 632 1.00 -14.09 -15.51
C TYR A 632 1.55 -15.17 -14.58
N LYS A 633 2.64 -14.85 -13.86
CA LYS A 633 3.22 -15.71 -12.83
C LYS A 633 3.15 -15.01 -11.47
N ALA A 634 2.56 -15.69 -10.49
CA ALA A 634 2.56 -15.24 -9.10
C ALA A 634 3.84 -15.71 -8.38
N PRO A 635 4.30 -15.01 -7.33
CA PRO A 635 5.43 -15.47 -6.54
C PRO A 635 5.07 -16.76 -5.78
N ALA A 636 6.08 -17.56 -5.43
CA ALA A 636 5.89 -18.80 -4.66
C ALA A 636 5.19 -18.57 -3.30
N THR A 637 5.42 -17.42 -2.69
CA THR A 637 4.69 -16.95 -1.50
C THR A 637 4.03 -15.62 -1.81
N VAL A 638 2.71 -15.58 -1.69
CA VAL A 638 1.92 -14.35 -1.82
C VAL A 638 1.69 -13.77 -0.43
N ASP A 639 2.29 -12.61 -0.15
CA ASP A 639 1.98 -11.81 1.04
C ASP A 639 1.13 -10.61 0.65
N THR A 640 -0.19 -10.79 0.69
CA THR A 640 -1.13 -9.70 0.40
C THR A 640 -1.20 -8.66 1.50
N ARG A 641 -0.58 -8.86 2.69
CA ARG A 641 -0.64 -7.96 3.86
C ARG A 641 0.53 -6.96 3.91
N ASN A 642 1.72 -7.42 3.52
CA ASN A 642 2.94 -6.60 3.51
C ASN A 642 3.24 -5.94 2.16
N THR A 643 2.41 -6.16 1.14
CA THR A 643 2.46 -5.26 -0.02
C THR A 643 2.09 -3.86 0.43
N ALA A 644 2.83 -2.85 0.00
CA ALA A 644 2.66 -1.45 0.42
C ALA A 644 1.21 -0.91 0.30
N ASN A 645 0.32 -1.63 -0.41
CA ASN A 645 -1.07 -1.30 -0.70
C ASN A 645 -2.10 -2.37 -0.30
N ALA A 646 -1.80 -3.23 0.68
CA ALA A 646 -2.63 -4.34 1.12
C ALA A 646 -4.05 -4.00 1.65
N VAL A 647 -4.27 -2.79 2.19
CA VAL A 647 -5.53 -2.49 2.93
C VAL A 647 -6.18 -1.15 2.55
N THR A 648 -5.61 -0.32 1.69
CA THR A 648 -6.31 0.89 1.21
C THR A 648 -5.93 1.20 -0.23
N THR A 649 -6.89 1.10 -1.17
CA THR A 649 -6.75 1.95 -2.36
C THR A 649 -6.79 3.39 -1.85
N ARG A 650 -5.76 4.14 -2.21
CA ARG A 650 -5.62 5.54 -1.76
C ARG A 650 -6.43 6.49 -2.62
N ALA A 651 -7.09 6.01 -3.69
CA ALA A 651 -7.82 6.84 -4.62
C ALA A 651 -9.29 6.41 -4.74
N ALA A 652 -10.16 7.41 -4.75
CA ALA A 652 -11.51 7.38 -5.28
C ALA A 652 -11.41 7.88 -6.73
N ILE A 653 -11.55 6.98 -7.69
CA ILE A 653 -11.37 7.28 -9.12
C ILE A 653 -12.74 7.40 -9.78
N TRP A 654 -13.03 8.57 -10.35
CA TRP A 654 -14.26 8.81 -11.07
C TRP A 654 -14.28 8.07 -12.41
N THR A 655 -15.32 7.25 -12.61
CA THR A 655 -15.54 6.49 -13.85
C THR A 655 -16.72 7.02 -14.66
N GLY A 656 -17.74 7.60 -14.00
CA GLY A 656 -19.01 7.99 -14.63
C GLY A 656 -19.85 6.81 -15.14
N ASN A 657 -19.51 5.56 -14.76
CA ASN A 657 -20.13 4.35 -15.31
C ASN A 657 -21.62 4.18 -14.98
N LYS A 658 -22.12 4.85 -13.94
CA LYS A 658 -23.56 4.86 -13.63
C LYS A 658 -24.36 5.80 -14.54
N GLY A 659 -23.68 6.69 -15.27
CA GLY A 659 -24.29 7.63 -16.20
C GLY A 659 -24.89 8.88 -15.54
N THR A 660 -24.59 9.12 -14.26
CA THR A 660 -25.04 10.31 -13.53
C THR A 660 -23.84 11.20 -13.16
N THR A 661 -24.07 12.47 -12.90
CA THR A 661 -23.03 13.41 -12.43
C THR A 661 -22.88 13.42 -10.91
N ASP A 662 -23.69 12.63 -10.20
CA ASP A 662 -23.79 12.67 -8.74
C ASP A 662 -22.57 12.02 -8.09
N VAL A 663 -21.81 12.82 -7.35
CA VAL A 663 -20.61 12.40 -6.61
C VAL A 663 -20.91 11.51 -5.41
N THR A 664 -22.17 11.46 -4.95
CA THR A 664 -22.61 10.58 -3.86
C THR A 664 -23.05 9.20 -4.36
N ASP A 665 -23.27 9.05 -5.66
CA ASP A 665 -23.58 7.76 -6.28
C ASP A 665 -22.29 6.95 -6.46
N CYS A 666 -22.14 5.93 -5.60
CA CYS A 666 -21.00 5.01 -5.59
C CYS A 666 -20.73 4.40 -6.98
N GLY A 667 -21.75 4.22 -7.83
CA GLY A 667 -21.63 3.53 -9.12
C GLY A 667 -20.84 4.33 -10.14
N ASN A 668 -20.61 5.62 -9.87
CA ASN A 668 -19.70 6.44 -10.66
C ASN A 668 -18.25 6.34 -10.21
N TRP A 669 -17.94 5.62 -9.13
CA TRP A 669 -16.59 5.48 -8.60
C TRP A 669 -16.07 4.06 -8.78
N GLU A 670 -14.80 3.94 -9.12
CA GLU A 670 -14.11 2.65 -9.21
C GLU A 670 -14.23 1.91 -7.87
N GLU A 671 -14.71 0.65 -7.92
CA GLU A 671 -15.01 -0.19 -6.74
C GLU A 671 -16.00 0.42 -5.73
N GLY A 672 -16.86 1.35 -6.14
CA GLY A 672 -17.81 1.99 -5.23
C GLY A 672 -17.18 2.93 -4.21
N ARG A 673 -15.88 3.24 -4.33
CA ARG A 673 -15.12 3.98 -3.31
C ARG A 673 -15.29 5.48 -3.47
N LEU A 674 -16.06 6.07 -2.56
CA LEU A 674 -16.23 7.51 -2.45
C LEU A 674 -14.96 8.20 -1.91
N PRO A 675 -14.68 9.45 -2.33
CA PRO A 675 -13.63 10.27 -1.75
C PRO A 675 -13.91 10.54 -0.26
N ASP A 676 -12.84 10.53 0.55
CA ASP A 676 -12.89 10.92 1.95
C ASP A 676 -11.58 11.58 2.39
N ALA A 677 -11.45 11.91 3.68
CA ALA A 677 -10.27 12.53 4.27
C ALA A 677 -8.94 11.78 4.06
N THR A 678 -8.99 10.49 3.70
CA THR A 678 -7.84 9.61 3.51
C THR A 678 -7.61 9.21 2.06
N ARG A 679 -8.59 9.45 1.18
CA ARG A 679 -8.55 9.07 -0.25
C ARG A 679 -8.43 10.27 -1.17
N ASN A 680 -7.60 10.12 -2.18
CA ASN A 680 -7.41 11.04 -3.29
C ASN A 680 -8.65 11.00 -4.20
N LEU A 681 -9.18 12.16 -4.58
CA LEU A 681 -10.18 12.27 -5.62
C LEU A 681 -9.45 12.35 -6.96
N VAL A 682 -9.69 11.40 -7.86
CA VAL A 682 -9.07 11.36 -9.19
C VAL A 682 -10.16 11.44 -10.26
N VAL A 683 -10.04 12.38 -11.21
CA VAL A 683 -10.93 12.48 -12.37
C VAL A 683 -10.12 12.30 -13.65
N PRO A 684 -10.26 11.13 -14.30
CA PRO A 684 -9.67 10.87 -15.61
C PRO A 684 -10.30 11.68 -16.74
N ALA A 685 -9.53 11.98 -17.78
CA ALA A 685 -9.99 12.82 -18.90
C ALA A 685 -11.05 12.16 -19.80
N TYR A 686 -11.11 10.83 -19.81
CA TYR A 686 -12.00 10.04 -20.67
C TYR A 686 -13.32 9.65 -20.01
N SER A 687 -13.59 10.12 -18.79
CA SER A 687 -14.82 9.83 -18.05
C SER A 687 -15.98 10.71 -18.55
N SER A 688 -17.16 10.10 -18.67
CA SER A 688 -18.38 10.74 -19.14
C SER A 688 -19.63 10.09 -18.51
N PRO A 689 -20.48 10.82 -17.78
CA PRO A 689 -20.38 12.26 -17.54
C PRO A 689 -19.28 12.61 -16.52
N MET A 690 -18.90 13.88 -16.47
CA MET A 690 -17.97 14.44 -15.48
C MET A 690 -18.69 14.75 -14.16
N PRO A 691 -18.02 14.73 -13.00
CA PRO A 691 -18.67 14.89 -11.70
C PRO A 691 -19.15 16.32 -11.44
N ILE A 692 -20.30 16.43 -10.76
CA ILE A 692 -20.86 17.67 -10.23
C ILE A 692 -21.01 17.54 -8.70
N ILE A 693 -20.32 18.41 -7.97
CA ILE A 693 -20.38 18.49 -6.50
C ILE A 693 -21.54 19.43 -6.11
N THR A 694 -22.61 18.86 -5.56
CA THR A 694 -23.80 19.59 -5.07
C THR A 694 -23.88 19.69 -3.55
N GLY A 695 -23.07 18.90 -2.82
CA GLY A 695 -23.00 18.87 -1.36
C GLY A 695 -21.56 18.92 -0.85
N ASN A 696 -21.33 18.43 0.37
CA ASN A 696 -20.00 18.42 0.98
C ASN A 696 -19.21 17.17 0.59
N VAL A 697 -18.08 17.35 -0.08
CA VAL A 697 -17.13 16.30 -0.46
C VAL A 697 -15.79 16.58 0.21
N ILE A 698 -15.22 15.56 0.86
CA ILE A 698 -13.89 15.63 1.47
C ILE A 698 -12.95 14.74 0.67
N ALA A 699 -11.75 15.23 0.38
CA ALA A 699 -10.68 14.47 -0.25
C ALA A 699 -9.35 14.70 0.46
N LYS A 700 -8.45 13.72 0.37
CA LYS A 700 -7.03 13.91 0.68
C LYS A 700 -6.41 14.79 -0.41
N ASP A 701 -6.01 14.22 -1.54
CA ASP A 701 -5.55 14.99 -2.71
C ASP A 701 -6.67 15.11 -3.76
N VAL A 702 -6.62 16.12 -4.62
CA VAL A 702 -7.51 16.28 -5.79
C VAL A 702 -6.65 16.26 -7.05
N ILE A 703 -6.91 15.29 -7.93
CA ILE A 703 -6.09 15.02 -9.12
C ILE A 703 -6.99 15.05 -10.36
N LEU A 704 -6.76 16.02 -11.24
CA LEU A 704 -7.52 16.18 -12.49
C LEU A 704 -6.59 16.00 -13.69
N GLU A 705 -6.89 15.01 -14.54
CA GLU A 705 -6.15 14.82 -15.78
C GLU A 705 -6.43 15.94 -16.81
N SER A 706 -5.55 16.09 -17.79
CA SER A 706 -5.74 17.08 -18.86
C SER A 706 -6.99 16.77 -19.67
N GLY A 707 -7.96 17.70 -19.69
CA GLY A 707 -9.27 17.52 -20.32
C GLY A 707 -10.38 17.05 -19.36
N ALA A 708 -10.04 16.69 -18.12
CA ALA A 708 -11.03 16.43 -17.08
C ALA A 708 -11.66 17.72 -16.53
N SER A 709 -12.87 17.62 -15.99
CA SER A 709 -13.53 18.74 -15.33
C SER A 709 -14.27 18.33 -14.07
N VAL A 710 -14.30 19.19 -13.07
CA VAL A 710 -15.20 19.10 -11.90
C VAL A 710 -15.99 20.39 -11.82
N ASN A 711 -17.31 20.29 -11.70
CA ASN A 711 -18.17 21.43 -11.39
C ASN A 711 -18.59 21.42 -9.93
N ILE A 712 -18.45 22.55 -9.23
CA ILE A 712 -18.90 22.71 -7.84
C ILE A 712 -20.05 23.71 -7.85
N THR A 713 -21.27 23.25 -7.61
CA THR A 713 -22.46 24.13 -7.62
C THR A 713 -22.44 25.08 -6.42
N SER A 714 -23.28 26.11 -6.42
CA SER A 714 -23.38 27.06 -5.31
C SER A 714 -23.70 26.42 -3.95
N ALA A 715 -24.32 25.23 -3.92
CA ALA A 715 -24.56 24.45 -2.70
C ALA A 715 -23.41 23.50 -2.34
N GLY A 716 -22.52 23.24 -3.30
CA GLY A 716 -21.40 22.31 -3.16
C GLY A 716 -20.21 22.88 -2.39
N THR A 717 -19.53 22.02 -1.64
CA THR A 717 -18.27 22.32 -0.97
C THR A 717 -17.27 21.18 -1.18
N LEU A 718 -16.07 21.50 -1.66
CA LEU A 718 -14.94 20.58 -1.76
C LEU A 718 -13.90 20.91 -0.69
N ARG A 719 -13.69 19.99 0.26
CA ARG A 719 -12.73 20.13 1.36
C ARG A 719 -11.50 19.26 1.09
N ILE A 720 -10.32 19.85 1.20
CA ILE A 720 -9.07 19.26 0.74
C ILE A 720 -8.09 19.24 1.91
N ARG A 721 -7.55 18.05 2.24
CA ARG A 721 -6.55 17.89 3.32
C ARG A 721 -5.10 17.77 2.83
N GLY A 722 -4.92 17.44 1.56
CA GLY A 722 -3.66 17.32 0.84
C GLY A 722 -3.55 18.35 -0.28
N ASN A 723 -3.07 17.94 -1.45
CA ASN A 723 -2.75 18.85 -2.55
C ASN A 723 -3.79 18.84 -3.66
N VAL A 724 -3.80 19.90 -4.47
CA VAL A 724 -4.49 19.92 -5.77
C VAL A 724 -3.44 19.82 -6.88
N LEU A 725 -3.55 18.77 -7.70
CA LEU A 725 -2.73 18.49 -8.87
C LEU A 725 -3.65 18.51 -10.10
N SER A 726 -3.89 19.70 -10.66
CA SER A 726 -4.85 19.88 -11.75
C SER A 726 -4.17 20.19 -13.07
N ASN A 727 -4.35 19.30 -14.04
CA ASN A 727 -4.17 19.59 -15.47
C ASN A 727 -5.54 19.82 -16.16
N GLY A 728 -6.65 19.54 -15.46
CA GLY A 728 -8.03 19.76 -15.90
C GLY A 728 -8.61 21.10 -15.43
N SER A 729 -9.94 21.18 -15.38
CA SER A 729 -10.70 22.38 -15.00
C SER A 729 -11.55 22.20 -13.73
N ILE A 730 -11.52 23.17 -12.84
CA ILE A 730 -12.48 23.30 -11.73
C ILE A 730 -13.39 24.49 -12.06
N THR A 731 -14.70 24.30 -12.02
CA THR A 731 -15.70 25.30 -12.43
C THR A 731 -16.84 25.43 -11.41
N GLY A 732 -17.68 26.45 -11.57
CA GLY A 732 -18.87 26.65 -10.74
C GLY A 732 -18.69 27.72 -9.66
N SER A 733 -19.67 27.82 -8.76
CA SER A 733 -19.81 28.93 -7.80
C SER A 733 -19.87 28.49 -6.34
N GLY A 734 -19.55 27.22 -6.05
CA GLY A 734 -19.51 26.66 -4.70
C GLY A 734 -18.30 27.07 -3.87
N ARG A 735 -17.87 26.19 -2.96
CA ARG A 735 -16.76 26.47 -2.03
C ARG A 735 -15.64 25.44 -2.17
N ILE A 736 -14.38 25.89 -2.11
CA ILE A 736 -13.18 25.06 -1.98
C ILE A 736 -12.52 25.43 -0.66
N ILE A 737 -12.26 24.46 0.20
CA ILE A 737 -11.66 24.68 1.53
C ILE A 737 -10.37 23.88 1.65
N PHE A 738 -9.25 24.57 1.85
CA PHE A 738 -7.96 23.96 2.18
C PHE A 738 -7.83 23.83 3.69
N GLU A 739 -7.88 22.59 4.22
CA GLU A 739 -7.91 22.30 5.65
C GLU A 739 -6.93 21.19 6.08
N GLY A 740 -5.77 21.14 5.43
CA GLY A 740 -4.71 20.19 5.75
C GLY A 740 -3.98 20.46 7.06
N THR A 741 -3.19 19.48 7.50
CA THR A 741 -2.29 19.59 8.67
C THR A 741 -0.83 19.84 8.31
N THR A 742 -0.53 19.85 7.01
CA THR A 742 0.78 20.19 6.42
C THR A 742 0.57 21.29 5.39
N THR A 743 1.64 21.94 4.93
CA THR A 743 1.53 22.90 3.81
C THR A 743 0.91 22.19 2.60
N GLN A 744 -0.13 22.80 2.04
CA GLN A 744 -0.83 22.28 0.86
C GLN A 744 -0.39 23.03 -0.38
N THR A 745 -0.30 22.35 -1.51
CA THR A 745 0.02 22.97 -2.80
C THR A 745 -1.21 22.93 -3.71
N PHE A 746 -1.49 24.03 -4.39
CA PHE A 746 -2.37 24.08 -5.54
C PHE A 746 -1.52 24.30 -6.81
N ALA A 747 -1.27 23.20 -7.51
CA ALA A 747 -0.61 23.18 -8.81
C ALA A 747 -1.66 23.12 -9.92
N ASN A 748 -1.78 24.18 -10.70
CA ASN A 748 -2.60 24.21 -11.92
C ASN A 748 -1.69 24.41 -13.13
N ASN A 749 -1.28 23.32 -13.79
CA ASN A 749 -0.32 23.40 -14.88
C ASN A 749 -0.98 23.69 -16.24
N ASN A 750 -2.29 23.95 -16.27
CA ASN A 750 -2.97 24.29 -17.50
C ASN A 750 -2.72 25.78 -17.84
N ALA A 751 -1.87 26.02 -18.83
CA ALA A 751 -1.50 27.36 -19.31
C ALA A 751 -2.69 28.19 -19.82
N THR A 752 -3.80 27.54 -20.18
CA THR A 752 -5.08 28.17 -20.52
C THR A 752 -6.04 28.02 -19.33
N ASN A 753 -5.81 28.82 -18.30
CA ASN A 753 -6.66 28.94 -17.12
C ASN A 753 -8.17 28.97 -17.50
N PRO A 754 -8.96 27.92 -17.21
CA PRO A 754 -10.38 27.95 -17.48
C PRO A 754 -11.01 28.84 -16.41
N SER A 755 -11.34 30.07 -16.82
CA SER A 755 -11.93 31.17 -16.07
C SER A 755 -13.32 30.88 -15.45
N GLY A 756 -13.65 29.63 -15.14
CA GLY A 756 -15.00 29.17 -14.82
C GLY A 756 -15.33 29.00 -13.34
N PHE A 757 -14.35 29.03 -12.43
CA PHE A 757 -14.64 29.02 -10.98
C PHE A 757 -14.84 30.44 -10.47
N THR A 758 -16.06 30.73 -9.99
CA THR A 758 -16.51 32.02 -9.46
C THR A 758 -16.95 31.92 -7.99
N GLY A 759 -16.65 30.80 -7.35
CA GLY A 759 -17.01 30.50 -5.97
C GLY A 759 -16.02 31.01 -4.92
N GLU A 760 -16.14 30.50 -3.69
CA GLU A 760 -15.24 30.82 -2.59
C GLU A 760 -14.06 29.86 -2.52
N VAL A 761 -12.84 30.38 -2.39
CA VAL A 761 -11.64 29.64 -2.00
C VAL A 761 -11.29 30.05 -0.57
N GLU A 762 -11.32 29.10 0.36
CA GLU A 762 -11.03 29.30 1.77
C GLU A 762 -9.67 28.69 2.15
N ILE A 763 -8.79 29.51 2.71
CA ILE A 763 -7.53 29.12 3.33
C ILE A 763 -7.80 28.88 4.81
N ASN A 764 -7.94 27.61 5.18
CA ASN A 764 -8.18 27.15 6.55
C ASN A 764 -7.08 26.16 7.00
N ASN A 765 -5.82 26.52 6.74
CA ASN A 765 -4.68 25.67 7.04
C ASN A 765 -3.57 26.47 7.72
N ALA A 766 -3.33 26.20 8.99
CA ALA A 766 -2.30 26.89 9.79
C ALA A 766 -0.86 26.69 9.24
N GLN A 767 -0.64 25.64 8.45
CA GLN A 767 0.64 25.38 7.75
C GLN A 767 0.72 26.01 6.36
N ASN A 768 -0.26 26.84 5.99
CA ASN A 768 -0.34 27.61 4.74
C ASN A 768 -0.70 26.78 3.50
N VAL A 769 -1.11 27.49 2.45
CA VAL A 769 -1.37 26.96 1.11
C VAL A 769 -0.46 27.67 0.12
N GLU A 770 0.18 26.94 -0.77
CA GLU A 770 1.10 27.47 -1.77
C GLU A 770 0.52 27.27 -3.18
N ILE A 771 0.63 28.27 -4.05
CA ILE A 771 0.41 28.11 -5.49
C ILE A 771 1.77 28.00 -6.19
N SER A 772 1.92 26.95 -7.01
CA SER A 772 3.16 26.68 -7.76
C SER A 772 3.09 27.15 -9.22
N SER A 773 1.94 27.63 -9.65
CA SER A 773 1.67 28.23 -10.96
C SER A 773 0.68 29.39 -10.84
N SER A 774 0.58 30.24 -11.87
CA SER A 774 -0.39 31.34 -11.90
C SER A 774 -1.83 30.84 -11.73
N LEU A 775 -2.61 31.52 -10.89
CA LEU A 775 -3.98 31.14 -10.52
C LEU A 775 -4.90 32.36 -10.63
N SER A 776 -6.16 32.15 -11.05
CA SER A 776 -7.21 33.17 -10.93
C SER A 776 -8.28 32.75 -9.95
N ILE A 777 -8.67 33.67 -9.06
CA ILE A 777 -9.79 33.51 -8.14
C ILE A 777 -10.77 34.63 -8.45
N ASN A 778 -11.90 34.31 -9.08
CA ASN A 778 -12.87 35.31 -9.54
C ASN A 778 -14.06 35.52 -8.59
N GLY A 779 -14.12 34.78 -7.48
CA GLY A 779 -15.18 34.87 -6.46
C GLY A 779 -14.66 35.39 -5.12
N THR A 780 -14.80 34.63 -4.03
CA THR A 780 -14.31 35.06 -2.71
C THR A 780 -12.99 34.37 -2.38
N LEU A 781 -12.00 35.11 -1.89
CA LEU A 781 -10.84 34.53 -1.20
C LEU A 781 -11.00 34.80 0.30
N ARG A 782 -11.24 33.73 1.06
CA ARG A 782 -11.43 33.76 2.51
C ARG A 782 -10.19 33.22 3.21
N PHE A 783 -9.78 33.91 4.26
CA PHE A 783 -8.79 33.44 5.21
C PHE A 783 -9.46 33.12 6.55
N THR A 784 -9.35 31.86 6.96
CA THR A 784 -9.75 31.41 8.30
C THR A 784 -8.51 31.20 9.17
N THR A 785 -7.48 30.54 8.63
CA THR A 785 -6.16 30.43 9.26
C THR A 785 -5.07 30.16 8.22
N GLY A 786 -3.88 30.70 8.44
CA GLY A 786 -2.71 30.56 7.57
C GLY A 786 -2.69 31.48 6.36
N ARG A 787 -1.62 31.38 5.58
CA ARG A 787 -1.30 32.27 4.45
C ARG A 787 -1.50 31.59 3.11
N LEU A 788 -1.74 32.38 2.07
CA LEU A 788 -1.67 31.95 0.68
C LEU A 788 -0.33 32.39 0.12
N ILE A 789 0.57 31.44 -0.10
CA ILE A 789 1.93 31.65 -0.58
C ILE A 789 1.92 31.64 -2.11
N VAL A 790 2.45 32.69 -2.71
CA VAL A 790 2.71 32.78 -4.15
C VAL A 790 4.22 32.72 -4.35
N ASN A 791 4.71 31.55 -4.73
CA ASN A 791 6.11 31.28 -5.03
C ASN A 791 6.31 31.06 -6.53
N GLY A 792 7.57 30.98 -6.98
CA GLY A 792 7.93 30.81 -8.39
C GLY A 792 8.17 32.14 -9.11
N SER A 793 9.10 32.13 -10.06
CA SER A 793 9.41 33.32 -10.86
C SER A 793 8.28 33.64 -11.81
N ALA A 794 7.78 34.88 -11.79
CA ALA A 794 6.68 35.37 -12.62
C ALA A 794 5.30 34.69 -12.42
N ASN A 795 5.09 33.94 -11.33
CA ASN A 795 3.76 33.44 -11.00
C ASN A 795 2.82 34.59 -10.58
N VAL A 796 1.60 34.58 -11.10
CA VAL A 796 0.60 35.64 -10.87
C VAL A 796 -0.65 35.07 -10.19
N LEU A 797 -1.01 35.63 -9.03
CA LEU A 797 -2.32 35.43 -8.42
C LEU A 797 -3.26 36.54 -8.89
N ASN A 798 -4.24 36.19 -9.73
CA ASN A 798 -5.24 37.11 -10.26
C ASN A 798 -6.47 37.12 -9.36
N LEU A 799 -6.78 38.29 -8.79
CA LEU A 799 -7.94 38.54 -7.95
C LEU A 799 -8.92 39.49 -8.65
N ASN A 800 -9.37 39.08 -9.85
CA ASN A 800 -10.28 39.88 -10.67
C ASN A 800 -11.69 39.84 -10.06
N ALA A 801 -12.18 40.99 -9.57
CA ALA A 801 -13.49 41.14 -8.90
C ALA A 801 -13.68 40.31 -7.62
N SER A 802 -12.59 39.89 -6.96
CA SER A 802 -12.67 39.00 -5.81
C SER A 802 -12.99 39.74 -4.51
N THR A 803 -13.87 39.16 -3.68
CA THR A 803 -14.08 39.64 -2.31
C THR A 803 -13.04 39.01 -1.38
N LEU A 804 -12.38 39.82 -0.55
CA LEU A 804 -11.44 39.33 0.46
C LEU A 804 -12.06 39.34 1.85
N ILE A 805 -11.96 38.22 2.58
CA ILE A 805 -12.50 38.10 3.93
C ILE A 805 -11.47 37.47 4.86
N GLY A 806 -11.39 37.97 6.10
CA GLY A 806 -10.56 37.36 7.16
C GLY A 806 -9.06 37.64 7.07
N VAL A 807 -8.65 38.60 6.24
CA VAL A 807 -7.26 39.05 6.15
C VAL A 807 -6.79 39.61 7.50
N SER A 808 -5.60 39.22 7.93
CA SER A 808 -4.97 39.68 9.17
C SER A 808 -3.44 39.64 9.09
N ALA A 809 -2.75 40.04 10.16
CA ALA A 809 -1.30 39.92 10.26
C ALA A 809 -0.77 38.47 10.22
N THR A 810 -1.63 37.48 10.49
CA THR A 810 -1.30 36.05 10.46
C THR A 810 -1.89 35.29 9.27
N SER A 811 -2.84 35.92 8.55
CA SER A 811 -3.52 35.31 7.39
C SER A 811 -3.60 36.31 6.23
N PHE A 812 -2.67 36.20 5.29
CA PHE A 812 -2.50 37.14 4.18
C PHE A 812 -1.87 36.47 2.95
N ILE A 813 -1.69 37.21 1.86
CA ILE A 813 -1.02 36.75 0.65
C ILE A 813 0.48 36.95 0.80
N GLN A 814 1.23 35.86 0.94
CA GLN A 814 2.68 35.90 1.07
C GLN A 814 3.33 35.75 -0.31
N LEU A 815 4.07 36.76 -0.74
CA LEU A 815 4.86 36.73 -1.97
C LEU A 815 6.28 36.20 -1.68
N GLY A 816 6.81 35.36 -2.55
CA GLY A 816 8.22 34.94 -2.51
C GLY A 816 9.21 36.10 -2.74
N ASN A 817 10.40 36.02 -2.15
CA ASN A 817 11.44 37.06 -2.18
C ASN A 817 12.37 36.97 -3.42
N SER A 818 11.87 36.59 -4.60
CA SER A 818 12.73 36.49 -5.79
C SER A 818 13.24 37.86 -6.24
N THR A 819 14.55 37.99 -6.46
CA THR A 819 15.21 39.21 -6.96
C THR A 819 15.22 39.31 -8.49
N THR A 820 14.72 38.26 -9.16
CA THR A 820 14.53 38.19 -10.61
C THR A 820 13.10 37.71 -10.89
N ASN A 821 12.27 38.56 -11.51
CA ASN A 821 10.86 38.26 -11.81
C ASN A 821 10.05 37.80 -10.57
N ALA A 822 9.90 38.70 -9.60
CA ALA A 822 9.16 38.43 -8.36
C ALA A 822 7.71 37.97 -8.62
N PRO A 823 7.17 37.06 -7.79
CA PRO A 823 5.76 36.68 -7.85
C PRO A 823 4.86 37.90 -7.62
N MET A 824 3.68 37.88 -8.25
CA MET A 824 2.81 39.04 -8.35
C MET A 824 1.39 38.72 -7.90
N VAL A 825 0.70 39.73 -7.37
CA VAL A 825 -0.75 39.73 -7.22
C VAL A 825 -1.35 40.77 -8.14
N GLN A 826 -2.43 40.42 -8.84
CA GLN A 826 -3.16 41.32 -9.74
C GLN A 826 -4.56 41.55 -9.18
N ARG A 827 -5.04 42.79 -9.18
CA ARG A 827 -6.36 43.16 -8.64
C ARG A 827 -7.03 44.22 -9.51
N ASN A 828 -8.33 44.05 -9.76
CA ASN A 828 -9.16 45.11 -10.35
C ASN A 828 -9.38 46.22 -9.32
N VAL A 829 -9.28 47.47 -9.75
CA VAL A 829 -9.42 48.63 -8.88
C VAL A 829 -10.41 49.64 -9.45
N THR A 830 -11.07 50.39 -8.57
CA THR A 830 -12.08 51.39 -8.94
C THR A 830 -11.53 52.80 -8.71
N SER A 831 -11.76 53.69 -9.69
CA SER A 831 -11.33 55.10 -9.62
C SER A 831 -11.69 55.75 -8.29
N GLY A 832 -10.70 56.32 -7.59
CA GLY A 832 -10.90 57.08 -6.36
C GLY A 832 -11.31 56.26 -5.12
N THR A 833 -11.44 54.94 -5.23
CA THR A 833 -11.76 54.05 -4.09
C THR A 833 -10.48 53.46 -3.51
N PRO A 834 -10.22 53.59 -2.18
CA PRO A 834 -9.10 52.90 -1.54
C PRO A 834 -9.26 51.39 -1.56
N GLU A 835 -8.33 50.69 -2.20
CA GLU A 835 -8.32 49.23 -2.33
C GLU A 835 -7.16 48.63 -1.54
N LEU A 836 -7.48 47.70 -0.62
CA LEU A 836 -6.48 46.96 0.15
C LEU A 836 -5.89 45.83 -0.68
N ILE A 837 -4.56 45.79 -0.77
CA ILE A 837 -3.80 44.66 -1.32
C ILE A 837 -3.09 43.98 -0.14
N PRO A 838 -3.60 42.84 0.34
CA PRO A 838 -3.16 42.22 1.61
C PRO A 838 -1.90 41.37 1.43
N VAL A 839 -0.85 41.98 0.91
CA VAL A 839 0.41 41.29 0.62
C VAL A 839 1.40 41.38 1.78
N GLY A 840 2.37 40.49 1.75
CA GLY A 840 3.56 40.54 2.59
C GLY A 840 4.60 39.54 2.11
N ASN A 841 5.67 39.39 2.86
CA ASN A 841 6.66 38.31 2.66
C ASN A 841 6.76 37.53 3.98
N THR A 842 7.82 37.70 4.77
CA THR A 842 7.92 37.17 6.15
C THR A 842 6.87 37.84 7.04
N ASN A 843 6.77 39.17 6.96
CA ASN A 843 5.79 39.97 7.70
C ASN A 843 4.63 40.43 6.79
N TYR A 844 3.45 40.64 7.39
CA TYR A 844 2.31 41.28 6.74
C TYR A 844 2.61 42.78 6.54
N THR A 845 2.72 43.20 5.28
CA THR A 845 3.05 44.58 4.87
C THR A 845 2.10 45.01 3.76
N PRO A 846 0.80 45.14 4.07
CA PRO A 846 -0.22 45.47 3.09
C PRO A 846 0.00 46.86 2.52
N ILE A 847 -0.63 47.12 1.39
CA ILE A 847 -0.72 48.46 0.82
C ILE A 847 -2.16 48.80 0.53
N THR A 848 -2.49 50.08 0.67
CA THR A 848 -3.79 50.62 0.26
C THR A 848 -3.58 51.52 -0.94
N VAL A 849 -4.23 51.20 -2.06
CA VAL A 849 -4.05 51.91 -3.32
C VAL A 849 -5.36 52.59 -3.72
N THR A 850 -5.31 53.90 -3.95
CA THR A 850 -6.43 54.69 -4.46
C THR A 850 -6.07 55.16 -5.88
N PRO A 851 -6.54 54.48 -6.93
CA PRO A 851 -6.12 54.74 -8.31
C PRO A 851 -6.80 55.99 -8.89
N ASN A 852 -6.17 56.59 -9.91
CA ASN A 852 -6.72 57.72 -10.66
C ASN A 852 -7.87 57.35 -11.60
N ALA A 853 -7.96 56.08 -12.00
CA ALA A 853 -8.97 55.56 -12.89
C ALA A 853 -9.29 54.09 -12.56
N THR A 854 -10.47 53.62 -12.98
CA THR A 854 -10.81 52.20 -12.92
C THR A 854 -9.91 51.43 -13.88
N GLY A 855 -9.31 50.34 -13.41
CA GLY A 855 -8.34 49.58 -14.19
C GLY A 855 -7.82 48.37 -13.42
N VAL A 856 -6.60 47.96 -13.70
CA VAL A 856 -5.97 46.80 -13.05
C VAL A 856 -4.60 47.18 -12.50
N ILE A 857 -4.32 46.76 -11.27
CA ILE A 857 -3.02 46.97 -10.62
C ILE A 857 -2.40 45.63 -10.30
N THR A 858 -1.16 45.47 -10.74
CA THR A 858 -0.32 44.32 -10.41
C THR A 858 0.77 44.77 -9.46
N VAL A 859 0.95 44.02 -8.37
CA VAL A 859 1.88 44.34 -7.29
C VAL A 859 2.79 43.15 -7.03
N SER A 860 4.09 43.41 -6.94
CA SER A 860 5.04 42.49 -6.32
C SER A 860 5.75 43.19 -5.15
N ALA A 861 6.22 42.40 -4.18
CA ALA A 861 6.94 42.93 -3.02
C ALA A 861 8.13 42.03 -2.65
N THR A 862 9.21 42.64 -2.18
CA THR A 862 10.42 41.92 -1.75
C THR A 862 10.97 42.47 -0.43
N GLU A 863 11.65 41.63 0.33
CA GLU A 863 12.34 41.97 1.60
C GLU A 863 13.73 42.58 1.41
N GLN A 864 13.98 43.17 0.25
CA GLN A 864 15.21 43.89 -0.03
C GLN A 864 14.89 45.01 -1.02
N VAL A 865 15.55 46.15 -0.85
CA VAL A 865 15.48 47.20 -1.86
C VAL A 865 16.63 46.98 -2.83
N LEU A 866 16.32 46.61 -4.06
CA LEU A 866 17.26 46.36 -5.15
C LEU A 866 17.71 47.66 -5.81
N SER A 867 18.97 47.66 -6.26
CA SER A 867 19.66 48.82 -6.85
C SER A 867 19.07 49.29 -8.19
N SER A 868 18.39 48.42 -8.95
CA SER A 868 17.73 48.78 -10.22
C SER A 868 16.20 48.60 -10.17
N GLY A 869 15.60 48.73 -8.98
CA GLY A 869 14.16 48.58 -8.78
C GLY A 869 13.70 47.12 -8.92
N PHE A 870 13.13 46.77 -10.07
CA PHE A 870 12.48 45.47 -10.29
C PHE A 870 13.45 44.27 -10.38
N ASN A 871 14.71 44.50 -10.75
CA ASN A 871 15.76 43.48 -10.81
C ASN A 871 17.07 44.02 -10.23
N GLY A 872 17.98 43.14 -9.81
CA GLY A 872 19.37 43.51 -9.47
C GLY A 872 19.80 43.18 -8.04
N ASN A 873 20.96 43.68 -7.64
CA ASN A 873 21.55 43.42 -6.32
C ASN A 873 20.86 44.25 -5.23
N ALA A 874 20.78 43.72 -4.01
CA ALA A 874 20.35 44.44 -2.83
C ALA A 874 21.20 45.70 -2.61
N MET A 875 20.56 46.81 -2.26
CA MET A 875 21.26 48.06 -1.96
C MET A 875 21.98 48.01 -0.60
N SER A 876 23.10 48.72 -0.51
CA SER A 876 23.89 48.89 0.72
C SER A 876 23.37 49.96 1.69
N ALA A 877 22.46 50.84 1.25
CA ALA A 877 21.99 52.00 2.03
C ALA A 877 21.20 51.62 3.30
N THR A 878 21.67 51.96 4.50
CA THR A 878 21.04 51.52 5.76
C THR A 878 19.90 52.41 6.27
N ASN A 879 19.58 53.53 5.62
CA ASN A 879 18.62 54.54 6.07
C ASN A 879 17.21 54.35 5.48
N ARG A 880 16.76 53.10 5.34
CA ARG A 880 15.54 52.72 4.60
C ARG A 880 14.75 51.60 5.29
N VAL A 881 13.48 51.47 4.94
CA VAL A 881 12.70 50.24 5.16
C VAL A 881 13.20 49.18 4.18
N ASN A 882 13.48 47.97 4.65
CA ASN A 882 13.95 46.84 3.87
C ASN A 882 12.80 46.14 3.13
N LYS A 883 11.96 46.94 2.47
CA LYS A 883 10.83 46.51 1.65
C LYS A 883 10.79 47.32 0.37
N MET A 884 10.55 46.63 -0.74
CA MET A 884 10.24 47.26 -2.01
C MET A 884 8.90 46.76 -2.52
N TRP A 885 8.14 47.66 -3.12
CA TRP A 885 6.93 47.33 -3.87
C TRP A 885 7.10 47.76 -5.32
N ASN A 886 6.78 46.87 -6.25
CA ASN A 886 6.75 47.18 -7.66
C ASN A 886 5.31 47.17 -8.16
N PHE A 887 4.95 48.20 -8.92
CA PHE A 887 3.63 48.38 -9.48
C PHE A 887 3.66 48.32 -11.01
N VAL A 888 2.64 47.65 -11.56
CA VAL A 888 2.29 47.71 -12.98
C VAL A 888 0.78 47.95 -13.09
N GLY A 889 0.41 49.17 -13.47
CA GLY A 889 -0.95 49.59 -13.74
C GLY A 889 -1.30 49.42 -15.22
N SER A 890 -2.51 48.95 -15.49
CA SER A 890 -3.04 48.78 -16.85
C SER A 890 -4.52 49.16 -16.92
N ASN A 891 -5.08 49.20 -18.13
CA ASN A 891 -6.47 49.58 -18.40
C ASN A 891 -6.86 50.96 -17.84
N GLY A 892 -5.96 51.94 -17.92
CA GLY A 892 -6.22 53.34 -17.54
C GLY A 892 -5.72 53.73 -16.13
N ALA A 893 -5.55 52.77 -15.22
CA ALA A 893 -4.95 53.01 -13.90
C ALA A 893 -3.44 53.26 -14.03
N THR A 894 -3.04 54.52 -14.13
CA THR A 894 -1.66 54.95 -14.45
C THR A 894 -0.97 55.64 -13.28
N THR A 895 -1.73 56.25 -12.37
CA THR A 895 -1.22 56.84 -11.14
C THR A 895 -2.13 56.52 -9.96
N ALA A 896 -1.61 56.59 -8.74
CA ALA A 896 -2.40 56.36 -7.53
C ALA A 896 -1.87 57.14 -6.32
N THR A 897 -2.73 57.31 -5.32
CA THR A 897 -2.29 57.54 -3.95
C THR A 897 -2.08 56.18 -3.28
N VAL A 898 -0.88 55.92 -2.76
CA VAL A 898 -0.54 54.65 -2.11
C VAL A 898 -0.13 54.89 -0.66
N VAL A 899 -0.76 54.14 0.25
CA VAL A 899 -0.33 54.05 1.65
C VAL A 899 0.54 52.80 1.79
N PHE A 900 1.82 53.02 2.05
CA PHE A 900 2.78 51.96 2.33
C PHE A 900 2.76 51.64 3.82
N GLN A 901 2.63 50.36 4.18
CA GLN A 901 2.69 49.89 5.57
C GLN A 901 3.87 48.95 5.76
N TRP A 902 4.61 49.12 6.86
CA TRP A 902 5.69 48.21 7.27
C TRP A 902 5.71 48.04 8.80
N ASN A 903 6.44 47.04 9.27
CA ASN A 903 6.64 46.78 10.70
C ASN A 903 8.01 47.26 11.15
N ALA A 904 8.20 47.46 12.47
CA ALA A 904 9.51 47.81 13.03
C ALA A 904 10.62 46.83 12.63
N ALA A 905 10.28 45.55 12.47
CA ALA A 905 11.21 44.50 12.04
C ALA A 905 11.68 44.65 10.58
N ASP A 906 10.96 45.43 9.77
CA ASP A 906 11.30 45.70 8.38
C ASP A 906 12.24 46.91 8.24
N GLU A 907 12.60 47.60 9.33
CA GLU A 907 13.43 48.82 9.31
C GLU A 907 14.93 48.50 9.43
N ASN A 908 15.77 49.21 8.67
CA ASN A 908 17.20 49.19 8.92
C ASN A 908 17.59 50.13 10.08
N ALA A 909 18.74 49.84 10.71
CA ALA A 909 19.17 50.48 11.96
C ALA A 909 19.30 52.01 11.92
N THR A 910 19.46 52.63 10.75
CA THR A 910 19.65 54.08 10.61
C THR A 910 18.42 54.81 10.04
N LEU A 911 17.25 54.17 10.01
CA LEU A 911 16.01 54.81 9.55
C LEU A 911 15.51 55.85 10.56
N LEU A 912 15.32 57.10 10.12
CA LEU A 912 14.72 58.17 10.93
C LEU A 912 13.22 58.31 10.62
N ARG A 913 12.36 57.80 11.52
CA ARG A 913 10.89 57.80 11.35
C ARG A 913 10.28 59.20 11.26
N ASN A 914 10.94 60.25 11.75
CA ASN A 914 10.47 61.63 11.69
C ASN A 914 10.89 62.37 10.40
N SER A 915 11.68 61.73 9.53
CA SER A 915 12.24 62.35 8.33
C SER A 915 12.25 61.38 7.13
N LEU A 916 11.08 60.82 6.82
CA LEU A 916 10.86 59.82 5.79
C LEU A 916 10.43 60.41 4.44
N PHE A 917 10.79 59.76 3.34
CA PHE A 917 10.22 60.00 2.01
C PHE A 917 10.07 58.68 1.25
N VAL A 918 9.09 58.62 0.33
CA VAL A 918 8.98 57.51 -0.62
C VAL A 918 9.89 57.81 -1.80
N ALA A 919 10.79 56.88 -2.12
CA ALA A 919 11.62 56.93 -3.30
C ALA A 919 11.05 56.03 -4.41
N SER A 920 11.30 56.38 -5.65
CA SER A 920 10.88 55.66 -6.85
C SER A 920 12.07 55.28 -7.72
N ASN A 921 11.92 54.19 -8.46
CA ASN A 921 12.85 53.77 -9.50
C ASN A 921 12.06 53.25 -10.71
N ALA A 922 12.39 53.74 -11.90
CA ALA A 922 11.73 53.32 -13.13
C ALA A 922 12.15 51.89 -13.51
N ASN A 923 11.22 50.94 -13.36
CA ASN A 923 11.35 49.49 -13.55
C ASN A 923 12.49 49.03 -14.49
N GLY A 924 13.69 48.84 -13.94
CA GLY A 924 14.83 48.24 -14.65
C GLY A 924 15.61 49.15 -15.61
N SER A 925 15.37 50.46 -15.61
CA SER A 925 15.99 51.42 -16.54
C SER A 925 17.01 52.39 -15.89
N SER A 926 17.07 52.42 -14.55
CA SER A 926 17.95 53.32 -13.80
C SER A 926 18.53 52.62 -12.57
N THR A 927 19.80 52.89 -12.25
CA THR A 927 20.43 52.50 -10.97
C THR A 927 20.21 53.51 -9.85
N GLU A 928 19.52 54.62 -10.14
CA GLU A 928 19.28 55.71 -9.20
C GLU A 928 17.85 55.69 -8.66
N TRP A 929 17.72 55.80 -7.34
CA TRP A 929 16.45 55.99 -6.65
C TRP A 929 16.18 57.48 -6.47
N GLN A 930 15.03 57.95 -6.95
CA GLN A 930 14.64 59.35 -6.89
C GLN A 930 13.58 59.57 -5.82
N GLN A 931 13.73 60.63 -5.02
CA GLN A 931 12.72 61.04 -4.05
C GLN A 931 11.40 61.39 -4.78
N ALA A 932 10.34 60.62 -4.52
CA ALA A 932 9.03 60.76 -5.14
C ALA A 932 8.05 61.59 -4.31
N THR A 933 8.31 61.78 -3.00
CA THR A 933 7.48 62.57 -2.10
C THR A 933 8.31 63.54 -1.27
N THR A 934 7.67 64.57 -0.73
CA THR A 934 8.25 65.42 0.31
C THR A 934 8.53 64.61 1.59
N THR A 935 9.45 65.12 2.40
CA THR A 935 9.82 64.52 3.68
C THR A 935 8.67 64.65 4.70
N THR A 936 8.38 63.58 5.43
CA THR A 936 7.29 63.50 6.42
C THR A 936 7.64 62.56 7.58
N SER A 937 6.80 62.50 8.61
CA SER A 937 6.92 61.51 9.69
C SER A 937 6.07 60.26 9.42
N ALA A 938 6.53 59.09 9.85
CA ALA A 938 5.72 57.88 9.91
C ALA A 938 4.48 58.10 10.78
N VAL A 939 3.37 57.49 10.40
CA VAL A 939 2.15 57.41 11.22
C VAL A 939 2.03 56.02 11.84
N GLY A 940 1.57 55.95 13.09
CA GLY A 940 1.36 54.68 13.81
C GLY A 940 2.49 54.33 14.79
N SER A 941 2.30 53.24 15.52
CA SER A 941 3.19 52.77 16.60
C SER A 941 3.64 51.31 16.41
N ASN A 942 3.81 50.89 15.15
CA ASN A 942 4.02 49.52 14.67
C ASN A 942 2.70 48.71 14.50
N PRO A 943 2.18 48.54 13.26
CA PRO A 943 2.82 48.91 12.00
C PRO A 943 2.88 50.43 11.79
N PHE A 944 3.81 50.86 10.94
CA PHE A 944 4.01 52.25 10.51
C PHE A 944 3.48 52.44 9.10
N THR A 945 3.02 53.65 8.79
CA THR A 945 2.57 54.00 7.44
C THR A 945 3.16 55.32 6.93
N VAL A 946 3.28 55.42 5.61
CA VAL A 946 3.54 56.66 4.88
C VAL A 946 2.66 56.70 3.63
N SER A 947 2.06 57.85 3.34
CA SER A 947 1.22 58.05 2.16
C SER A 947 1.99 58.80 1.07
N ALA A 948 1.91 58.30 -0.16
CA ALA A 948 2.46 58.96 -1.35
C ALA A 948 1.33 59.23 -2.35
N ALA A 949 1.05 60.51 -2.59
CA ALA A 949 -0.01 60.93 -3.51
C ALA A 949 0.50 61.02 -4.95
N ASN A 950 -0.36 60.65 -5.91
CA ASN A 950 -0.14 60.78 -7.35
C ASN A 950 1.15 60.12 -7.89
N ILE A 951 1.57 59.00 -7.29
CA ILE A 951 2.73 58.24 -7.77
C ILE A 951 2.38 57.39 -9.00
N SER A 952 3.37 57.16 -9.88
CA SER A 952 3.21 56.32 -11.08
C SER A 952 2.99 54.85 -10.74
N LEU A 953 2.03 54.19 -11.38
CA LEU A 953 1.81 52.75 -11.24
C LEU A 953 2.68 51.92 -12.20
N ASN A 954 3.77 52.47 -12.75
CA ASN A 954 4.72 51.73 -13.57
C ASN A 954 6.16 51.94 -13.07
N ALA A 955 6.35 51.74 -11.77
CA ALA A 955 7.62 51.96 -11.09
C ALA A 955 7.74 51.12 -9.81
N SER A 956 8.96 51.00 -9.32
CA SER A 956 9.32 50.39 -8.04
C SER A 956 9.46 51.47 -6.96
N TYR A 957 9.04 51.17 -5.74
CA TYR A 957 9.02 52.11 -4.61
C TYR A 957 9.58 51.52 -3.33
N ALA A 958 10.22 52.37 -2.52
CA ALA A 958 10.72 52.04 -1.19
C ALA A 958 10.75 53.29 -0.29
N VAL A 959 10.76 53.10 1.04
CA VAL A 959 10.73 54.20 2.02
C VAL A 959 12.14 54.46 2.56
N PHE A 960 12.61 55.70 2.45
CA PHE A 960 13.93 56.17 2.90
C PHE A 960 13.79 57.26 3.97
N SER A 961 14.89 57.60 4.65
CA SER A 961 14.99 58.78 5.51
C SER A 961 16.15 59.69 5.13
N THR A 962 16.06 61.00 5.43
CA THR A 962 17.17 61.95 5.18
C THR A 962 18.37 61.65 6.09
N ASN A 963 19.59 61.81 5.58
CA ASN A 963 20.81 61.71 6.40
C ASN A 963 20.84 62.85 7.44
N GLY A 964 20.96 62.56 8.74
CA GLY A 964 21.09 63.56 9.80
C GLY A 964 22.43 64.32 9.72
N ALA A 965 22.42 65.61 10.10
CA ALA A 965 23.62 66.47 10.13
C ALA A 965 24.69 65.91 11.08
N LEU A 966 25.94 65.87 10.61
CA LEU A 966 27.08 65.30 11.34
C LEU A 966 27.85 66.42 12.10
N PRO A 967 28.09 66.27 13.41
CA PRO A 967 28.98 67.15 14.19
C PRO A 967 30.46 66.96 13.77
N VAL A 968 31.32 67.96 14.07
CA VAL A 968 32.78 68.04 13.81
C VAL A 968 33.36 66.82 13.09
N GLN A 969 33.72 66.96 11.81
CA GLN A 969 34.40 65.87 11.10
C GLN A 969 35.85 65.73 11.59
N LEU A 970 35.98 64.98 12.67
CA LEU A 970 37.17 64.27 13.04
C LEU A 970 37.46 63.26 11.93
N THR A 971 38.43 63.56 11.08
CA THR A 971 38.80 62.68 9.97
C THR A 971 39.61 61.49 10.47
N ASN A 972 40.37 61.68 11.55
CA ASN A 972 41.12 60.63 12.16
C ASN A 972 41.31 60.84 13.67
N PHE A 973 41.30 59.74 14.41
CA PHE A 973 41.81 59.68 15.77
C PHE A 973 42.45 58.31 15.99
N ALA A 974 43.70 58.35 16.41
CA ALA A 974 44.52 57.17 16.61
C ALA A 974 45.36 57.30 17.87
N ALA A 975 45.59 56.16 18.51
CA ALA A 975 46.53 55.99 19.60
C ALA A 975 47.64 55.07 19.10
N SER A 976 48.90 55.47 19.30
CA SER A 976 50.06 54.69 18.88
C SER A 976 51.10 54.66 19.98
N LEU A 977 51.78 53.52 20.15
CA LEU A 977 52.88 53.41 21.10
C LEU A 977 54.11 54.13 20.55
N ARG A 978 54.77 54.95 21.37
CA ARG A 978 56.10 55.49 21.11
C ARG A 978 57.05 54.98 22.18
N GLY A 979 57.98 54.11 21.79
CA GLY A 979 58.84 53.38 22.73
C GLY A 979 58.04 52.43 23.62
N ASP A 980 58.63 52.04 24.75
CA ASP A 980 58.14 50.86 25.48
C ASP A 980 56.94 51.12 26.41
N LYS A 981 56.69 52.38 26.80
CA LYS A 981 55.64 52.75 27.78
C LYS A 981 54.96 54.10 27.56
N GLN A 982 55.06 54.72 26.39
CA GLN A 982 54.40 56.00 26.09
C GLN A 982 53.38 55.84 24.96
N VAL A 983 52.18 56.35 25.16
CA VAL A 983 51.09 56.36 24.18
C VAL A 983 50.95 57.78 23.62
N GLN A 984 51.13 57.92 22.31
CA GLN A 984 50.84 59.15 21.60
C GLN A 984 49.48 59.05 20.92
N LEU A 985 48.57 59.92 21.34
CA LEU A 985 47.30 60.17 20.70
C LEU A 985 47.49 61.25 19.65
N ARG A 986 46.92 61.05 18.46
CA ARG A 986 46.86 62.02 17.38
C ARG A 986 45.45 62.05 16.83
N TRP A 987 44.91 63.25 16.63
CA TRP A 987 43.72 63.42 15.82
C TRP A 987 43.89 64.49 14.77
N ASP A 988 43.18 64.29 13.67
CA ASP A 988 43.09 65.18 12.53
C ASP A 988 41.63 65.62 12.37
N VAL A 989 41.41 66.90 12.07
CA VAL A 989 40.09 67.52 11.96
C VAL A 989 39.97 68.21 10.61
N ALA A 990 38.84 68.00 9.92
CA ALA A 990 38.58 68.62 8.62
C ALA A 990 38.22 70.10 8.75
N SER A 991 37.49 70.48 9.80
CA SER A 991 37.08 71.85 10.09
C SER A 991 36.70 72.02 11.56
N GLU A 992 37.10 73.13 12.17
CA GLU A 992 36.75 73.49 13.55
C GLU A 992 35.75 74.66 13.55
N THR A 993 34.47 74.36 13.41
CA THR A 993 33.40 75.37 13.49
C THR A 993 32.63 75.16 14.79
N ASN A 994 32.56 76.19 15.64
CA ASN A 994 31.91 76.18 16.97
C ASN A 994 32.58 75.31 18.06
N THR A 995 33.80 74.81 17.85
CA THR A 995 34.48 73.92 18.81
C THR A 995 35.27 74.68 19.89
N LYS A 996 35.06 74.33 21.17
CA LYS A 996 35.80 74.86 22.33
C LYS A 996 37.10 74.09 22.56
N GLY A 997 37.08 72.78 22.38
CA GLY A 997 38.26 71.91 22.48
C GLY A 997 37.93 70.45 22.71
N TYR A 998 38.93 69.67 23.06
CA TYR A 998 38.89 68.21 23.13
C TYR A 998 39.26 67.73 24.53
N GLU A 999 38.31 67.12 25.25
CA GLU A 999 38.58 66.35 26.46
C GLU A 999 39.08 64.96 26.06
N ILE A 1000 40.28 64.59 26.49
CA ILE A 1000 40.87 63.28 26.24
C ILE A 1000 40.44 62.37 27.38
N GLU A 1001 39.76 61.28 27.05
CA GLU A 1001 39.30 60.30 28.03
C GLU A 1001 39.98 58.95 27.82
N ARG A 1002 40.32 58.28 28.92
CA ARG A 1002 40.93 56.95 28.95
C ARG A 1002 40.09 55.96 29.73
N SER A 1003 40.05 54.72 29.23
CA SER A 1003 39.45 53.55 29.87
C SER A 1003 40.40 52.34 29.82
N PHE A 1004 40.25 51.44 30.79
CA PHE A 1004 40.95 50.15 30.83
C PHE A 1004 40.06 48.96 30.47
N ASP A 1005 38.74 49.13 30.47
CA ASP A 1005 37.75 48.08 30.19
C ASP A 1005 36.92 48.37 28.92
N GLY A 1006 37.15 49.53 28.30
CA GLY A 1006 36.43 49.98 27.10
C GLY A 1006 35.03 50.54 27.39
N SER A 1007 34.62 50.60 28.66
CA SER A 1007 33.26 51.00 29.08
C SER A 1007 33.29 52.21 30.01
N ASN A 1008 34.17 52.21 31.01
CA ASN A 1008 34.29 53.28 32.01
C ASN A 1008 35.44 54.21 31.64
N PHE A 1009 35.11 55.42 31.15
CA PHE A 1009 36.08 56.42 30.69
C PHE A 1009 36.29 57.53 31.74
N THR A 1010 37.54 57.95 31.90
CA THR A 1010 37.94 59.03 32.81
C THR A 1010 38.71 60.09 32.04
N THR A 1011 38.41 61.37 32.25
CA THR A 1011 39.11 62.48 31.59
C THR A 1011 40.53 62.60 32.13
N ILE A 1012 41.51 62.58 31.24
CA ILE A 1012 42.94 62.64 31.57
C ILE A 1012 43.62 63.92 31.06
N GLY A 1013 42.94 64.72 30.25
CA GLY A 1013 43.45 66.01 29.78
C GLY A 1013 42.44 66.78 28.93
N PHE A 1014 42.73 68.05 28.68
CA PHE A 1014 41.95 68.90 27.77
C PHE A 1014 42.89 69.66 26.83
N VAL A 1015 42.55 69.71 25.54
CA VAL A 1015 43.28 70.47 24.52
C VAL A 1015 42.31 71.45 23.86
N ALA A 1016 42.52 72.74 24.08
CA ALA A 1016 41.70 73.79 23.48
C ALA A 1016 41.81 73.79 21.94
N ALA A 1017 40.70 74.05 21.25
CA ALA A 1017 40.69 74.19 19.79
C ALA A 1017 41.45 75.47 19.37
N SER A 1018 42.20 75.40 18.28
CA SER A 1018 43.12 76.47 17.82
C SER A 1018 43.21 76.61 16.30
N GLN A 1019 42.21 76.10 15.56
CA GLN A 1019 42.12 76.06 14.10
C GLN A 1019 43.28 75.30 13.42
N LYS A 1020 43.79 74.25 14.08
CA LYS A 1020 44.81 73.38 13.47
C LYS A 1020 44.15 72.17 12.81
N ALA A 1021 44.75 71.68 11.74
CA ALA A 1021 44.31 70.45 11.09
C ALA A 1021 44.64 69.18 11.92
N THR A 1022 45.61 69.27 12.85
CA THR A 1022 46.12 68.12 13.61
C THR A 1022 46.49 68.49 15.05
N TYR A 1023 46.18 67.60 15.98
CA TYR A 1023 46.52 67.71 17.41
C TYR A 1023 47.16 66.43 17.94
N PHE A 1024 47.85 66.57 19.07
CA PHE A 1024 48.51 65.47 19.76
C PHE A 1024 48.33 65.57 21.27
N PHE A 1025 48.28 64.42 21.93
CA PHE A 1025 48.31 64.29 23.39
C PHE A 1025 49.11 63.05 23.78
N SER A 1026 49.93 63.13 24.81
CA SER A 1026 50.76 61.99 25.26
C SER A 1026 50.32 61.52 26.63
N ASP A 1027 50.20 60.20 26.79
CA ASP A 1027 49.87 59.54 28.05
C ASP A 1027 50.87 58.40 28.32
N ALA A 1028 51.06 58.04 29.59
CA ALA A 1028 51.90 56.90 29.96
C ALA A 1028 51.06 55.61 29.94
N MET A 1029 51.63 54.52 29.40
CA MET A 1029 50.96 53.22 29.38
C MET A 1029 50.95 52.61 30.79
N GLN A 1030 49.76 52.33 31.30
CA GLN A 1030 49.50 51.81 32.65
C GLN A 1030 48.95 50.38 32.66
N LYS A 1031 48.39 49.90 31.53
CA LYS A 1031 47.91 48.51 31.35
C LYS A 1031 48.21 48.02 29.94
N ALA A 1032 48.31 46.70 29.76
CA ALA A 1032 48.63 46.06 28.48
C ALA A 1032 47.63 46.38 27.35
N LYS A 1033 46.41 46.75 27.70
CA LYS A 1033 45.38 47.24 26.78
C LYS A 1033 44.73 48.48 27.37
N GLN A 1034 44.66 49.54 26.60
CA GLN A 1034 44.05 50.80 26.99
C GLN A 1034 43.22 51.35 25.84
N PHE A 1035 42.13 52.02 26.19
CA PHE A 1035 41.17 52.60 25.28
C PHE A 1035 41.16 54.10 25.50
N TYR A 1036 41.17 54.86 24.42
CA TYR A 1036 41.13 56.31 24.44
C TYR A 1036 39.99 56.79 23.55
N ARG A 1037 39.34 57.87 23.92
CA ARG A 1037 38.42 58.60 23.06
C ARG A 1037 38.54 60.09 23.33
N LEU A 1038 38.14 60.90 22.37
CA LEU A 1038 37.98 62.33 22.53
C LEU A 1038 36.52 62.63 22.80
N LYS A 1039 36.27 63.55 23.71
CA LYS A 1039 34.99 64.24 23.85
C LYS A 1039 35.21 65.65 23.32
N MET A 1040 34.68 65.90 22.12
CA MET A 1040 34.79 67.15 21.39
C MET A 1040 33.69 68.06 21.92
N VAL A 1041 34.08 69.14 22.60
CA VAL A 1041 33.16 70.06 23.28
C VAL A 1041 33.06 71.34 22.47
N ASP A 1042 31.84 71.77 22.19
CA ASP A 1042 31.55 73.02 21.49
C ASP A 1042 31.44 74.21 22.46
N ASN A 1043 31.48 75.45 21.93
CA ASN A 1043 31.45 76.66 22.77
C ASN A 1043 30.16 76.84 23.55
N ASP A 1044 29.06 76.23 23.12
CA ASP A 1044 27.77 76.19 23.82
C ASP A 1044 27.67 75.09 24.89
N GLY A 1045 28.72 74.26 25.05
CA GLY A 1045 28.81 73.19 26.03
C GLY A 1045 28.23 71.85 25.57
N THR A 1046 27.67 71.76 24.35
CA THR A 1046 27.33 70.48 23.74
C THR A 1046 28.60 69.70 23.37
N TYR A 1047 28.50 68.38 23.26
CA TYR A 1047 29.67 67.56 22.95
C TYR A 1047 29.33 66.30 22.14
N ALA A 1048 30.31 65.83 21.39
CA ALA A 1048 30.28 64.55 20.69
C ALA A 1048 31.55 63.74 20.97
N TYR A 1049 31.44 62.41 21.05
CA TYR A 1049 32.60 61.55 21.24
C TYR A 1049 33.19 61.08 19.90
N SER A 1050 34.51 60.92 19.85
CA SER A 1050 35.18 60.20 18.77
C SER A 1050 34.91 58.70 18.85
N LYS A 1051 35.29 57.97 17.78
CA LYS A 1051 35.56 56.54 17.90
C LYS A 1051 36.60 56.29 19.00
N THR A 1052 36.52 55.14 19.64
CA THR A 1052 37.51 54.71 20.63
C THR A 1052 38.76 54.18 19.91
N ALA A 1053 39.91 54.82 20.13
CA ALA A 1053 41.20 54.32 19.70
C ALA A 1053 41.76 53.37 20.77
N ILE A 1054 42.23 52.20 20.33
CA ILE A 1054 42.78 51.18 21.23
C ILE A 1054 44.27 51.13 21.00
N VAL A 1055 45.04 51.19 22.08
CA VAL A 1055 46.44 50.80 22.05
C VAL A 1055 46.58 49.53 22.89
N GLN A 1056 47.05 48.48 22.25
CA GLN A 1056 47.26 47.19 22.88
C GLN A 1056 48.71 46.80 22.64
N PHE A 1057 49.41 46.46 23.72
CA PHE A 1057 50.71 45.81 23.64
C PHE A 1057 50.49 44.41 23.04
N ALA A 1058 51.18 44.08 21.95
CA ALA A 1058 51.08 42.76 21.36
C ALA A 1058 51.68 41.73 22.33
N LEU A 1059 50.83 40.92 22.97
CA LEU A 1059 51.28 39.72 23.64
C LEU A 1059 51.60 38.68 22.57
N THR A 1060 52.88 38.47 22.29
CA THR A 1060 53.36 37.24 21.64
C THR A 1060 53.05 36.09 22.60
N GLY A 1061 52.02 35.28 22.33
CA GLY A 1061 51.54 34.29 23.31
C GLY A 1061 50.79 33.10 22.72
N LYS A 1062 51.33 31.91 22.98
CA LYS A 1062 50.68 30.62 23.23
C LYS A 1062 49.31 30.37 22.57
N GLN A 1063 49.29 29.81 21.34
CA GLN A 1063 48.07 29.37 20.64
C GLN A 1063 48.01 27.85 20.45
N ILE A 1064 46.80 27.28 20.46
CA ILE A 1064 46.56 25.86 20.14
C ILE A 1064 45.61 25.76 18.94
N SER A 1065 45.91 24.88 17.99
CA SER A 1065 45.03 24.52 16.86
C SER A 1065 44.68 23.04 16.91
N ILE A 1066 43.47 22.67 16.46
CA ILE A 1066 42.98 21.29 16.42
C ILE A 1066 42.88 20.85 14.97
N VAL A 1067 43.58 19.77 14.59
CA VAL A 1067 43.58 19.23 13.22
C VAL A 1067 43.49 17.69 13.21
N PRO A 1068 42.84 17.06 12.21
CA PRO A 1068 42.06 17.71 11.15
C PRO A 1068 40.73 18.26 11.69
N ASN A 1069 40.15 19.20 10.97
CA ASN A 1069 38.81 19.70 11.19
C ASN A 1069 38.19 19.97 9.81
N PRO A 1070 37.33 19.08 9.27
CA PRO A 1070 36.55 18.04 9.98
C PRO A 1070 37.36 16.83 10.49
N VAL A 1071 36.90 16.20 11.58
CA VAL A 1071 37.53 15.02 12.21
C VAL A 1071 36.61 13.81 12.19
N VAL A 1072 37.19 12.61 12.00
CA VAL A 1072 36.44 11.34 12.12
C VAL A 1072 36.64 10.75 13.52
N ASN A 1073 37.85 10.29 13.87
CA ASN A 1073 38.10 9.57 15.14
C ASN A 1073 39.26 10.11 15.99
N GLN A 1074 40.19 10.90 15.43
CA GLN A 1074 41.40 11.32 16.16
C GLN A 1074 41.76 12.76 15.83
N VAL A 1075 42.11 13.54 16.86
CA VAL A 1075 42.59 14.91 16.74
C VAL A 1075 44.05 15.04 17.17
N ASN A 1076 44.76 15.97 16.54
CA ASN A 1076 46.09 16.43 16.91
C ASN A 1076 46.04 17.90 17.35
N LEU A 1077 46.75 18.22 18.43
CA LEU A 1077 46.89 19.59 18.93
C LEU A 1077 48.21 20.17 18.44
N ILE A 1078 48.15 21.21 17.61
CA ILE A 1078 49.34 21.95 17.18
C ILE A 1078 49.43 23.19 18.08
N SER A 1079 50.44 23.26 18.93
CA SER A 1079 50.71 24.47 19.72
C SER A 1079 51.79 25.35 19.09
N ASN A 1080 51.60 26.66 19.18
CA ASN A 1080 52.63 27.65 18.89
C ASN A 1080 52.97 28.42 20.18
N GLY A 1081 54.22 28.33 20.62
CA GLY A 1081 54.73 28.98 21.83
C GLY A 1081 54.38 28.29 23.16
N ILE A 1082 53.76 27.08 23.14
CA ILE A 1082 53.40 26.31 24.34
C ILE A 1082 54.23 25.03 24.40
N ASP A 1083 55.07 24.89 25.43
CA ASP A 1083 55.83 23.67 25.68
C ASP A 1083 54.91 22.49 26.00
N ALA A 1084 55.25 21.28 25.54
CA ALA A 1084 54.41 20.09 25.66
C ALA A 1084 54.02 19.72 27.11
N ALA A 1085 54.83 20.11 28.09
CA ALA A 1085 54.57 19.91 29.52
C ALA A 1085 53.67 20.98 30.15
N THR A 1086 53.29 22.04 29.41
CA THR A 1086 52.43 23.11 29.92
C THR A 1086 51.03 22.55 30.19
N GLU A 1087 50.50 22.85 31.39
CA GLU A 1087 49.15 22.46 31.77
C GLU A 1087 48.10 23.26 30.96
N VAL A 1088 47.15 22.54 30.39
CA VAL A 1088 46.01 23.08 29.64
C VAL A 1088 44.71 22.56 30.25
N SER A 1089 43.68 23.41 30.28
CA SER A 1089 42.32 23.02 30.67
C SER A 1089 41.40 23.14 29.46
N ILE A 1090 40.71 22.06 29.09
CA ILE A 1090 39.86 22.02 27.89
C ILE A 1090 38.45 21.57 28.27
N GLU A 1091 37.45 22.38 27.94
CA GLU A 1091 36.03 22.04 28.04
C GLU A 1091 35.47 21.78 26.63
N VAL A 1092 34.80 20.64 26.44
CA VAL A 1092 34.09 20.30 25.20
C VAL A 1092 32.59 20.42 25.44
N VAL A 1093 31.89 21.17 24.59
CA VAL A 1093 30.43 21.34 24.63
C VAL A 1093 29.80 21.00 23.28
N ASN A 1094 28.57 20.47 23.27
CA ASN A 1094 27.79 20.29 22.05
C ASN A 1094 27.02 21.57 21.68
N MET A 1095 26.38 21.58 20.50
CA MET A 1095 25.62 22.76 20.02
C MET A 1095 24.35 23.09 20.83
N HIS A 1096 23.89 22.18 21.70
CA HIS A 1096 22.81 22.45 22.65
C HIS A 1096 23.33 23.06 23.96
N GLY A 1097 24.64 23.35 24.05
CA GLY A 1097 25.28 23.94 25.22
C GLY A 1097 25.60 22.93 26.34
N ALA A 1098 25.35 21.64 26.13
CA ALA A 1098 25.65 20.61 27.12
C ALA A 1098 27.16 20.32 27.16
N ARG A 1099 27.73 20.30 28.37
CA ARG A 1099 29.14 19.99 28.61
C ARG A 1099 29.40 18.49 28.49
N ILE A 1100 30.19 18.11 27.49
CA ILE A 1100 30.51 16.73 27.12
C ILE A 1100 31.71 16.22 27.92
N SER A 1101 32.75 17.03 28.08
CA SER A 1101 33.93 16.65 28.84
C SER A 1101 34.72 17.87 29.31
N THR A 1102 35.51 17.68 30.37
CA THR A 1102 36.52 18.63 30.83
C THR A 1102 37.82 17.89 31.08
N PHE A 1103 38.91 18.38 30.51
CA PHE A 1103 40.25 17.87 30.69
C PHE A 1103 41.13 18.92 31.35
N LYS A 1104 42.02 18.52 32.26
CA LYS A 1104 43.08 19.37 32.80
C LYS A 1104 44.37 18.55 32.94
N GLY A 1105 45.45 18.97 32.29
CA GLY A 1105 46.73 18.24 32.27
C GLY A 1105 47.67 18.73 31.18
N SER A 1106 48.75 18.01 30.90
CA SER A 1106 49.71 18.41 29.85
C SER A 1106 49.08 18.38 28.45
N LEU A 1107 49.64 19.15 27.51
CA LEU A 1107 49.14 19.22 26.14
C LEU A 1107 49.12 17.85 25.43
N GLN A 1108 50.11 16.99 25.72
CA GLN A 1108 50.18 15.64 25.16
C GLN A 1108 49.07 14.72 25.70
N GLN A 1109 48.75 14.82 26.99
CA GLN A 1109 47.64 14.08 27.59
C GLN A 1109 46.28 14.60 27.11
N ALA A 1110 46.16 15.91 26.88
CA ALA A 1110 44.95 16.52 26.34
C ALA A 1110 44.60 15.96 24.95
N GLN A 1111 45.58 15.81 24.07
CA GLN A 1111 45.37 15.26 22.73
C GLN A 1111 44.78 13.83 22.75
N GLN A 1112 45.30 12.96 23.61
CA GLN A 1112 44.81 11.58 23.77
C GLN A 1112 43.40 11.56 24.37
N SER A 1113 43.16 12.36 25.41
CA SER A 1113 41.86 12.44 26.07
C SER A 1113 40.76 12.96 25.12
N LEU A 1114 41.05 13.99 24.33
CA LEU A 1114 40.11 14.56 23.38
C LEU A 1114 39.75 13.60 22.24
N SER A 1115 40.71 12.82 21.75
CA SER A 1115 40.42 11.79 20.74
C SER A 1115 39.48 10.72 21.30
N ASN A 1116 39.72 10.23 22.52
CA ASN A 1116 38.83 9.25 23.18
C ASN A 1116 37.43 9.81 23.44
N VAL A 1117 37.33 11.06 23.89
CA VAL A 1117 36.03 11.74 24.09
C VAL A 1117 35.29 11.81 22.76
N LEU A 1118 35.94 12.27 21.69
CA LEU A 1118 35.30 12.44 20.39
C LEU A 1118 34.85 11.11 19.79
N VAL A 1119 35.59 10.00 19.91
CA VAL A 1119 35.18 8.68 19.40
C VAL A 1119 33.79 8.27 19.89
N GLN A 1120 33.44 8.57 21.14
CA GLN A 1120 32.16 8.18 21.74
C GLN A 1120 30.98 9.12 21.42
N GLN A 1121 31.22 10.22 20.69
CA GLN A 1121 30.17 11.18 20.37
C GLN A 1121 29.60 10.97 18.95
N PRO A 1122 28.31 11.26 18.70
CA PRO A 1122 27.74 11.21 17.35
C PRO A 1122 28.36 12.27 16.42
N ALA A 1123 28.17 12.12 15.11
CA ALA A 1123 28.56 13.13 14.13
C ALA A 1123 27.84 14.47 14.41
N GLY A 1124 28.55 15.59 14.32
CA GLY A 1124 28.02 16.89 14.69
C GLY A 1124 29.08 17.93 15.03
N MET A 1125 28.64 19.16 15.30
CA MET A 1125 29.50 20.27 15.70
C MET A 1125 29.74 20.30 17.21
N TYR A 1126 30.99 20.52 17.60
CA TYR A 1126 31.43 20.65 18.99
C TYR A 1126 32.26 21.92 19.17
N LEU A 1127 32.19 22.52 20.36
CA LEU A 1127 32.99 23.69 20.72
C LEU A 1127 33.95 23.33 21.85
N PHE A 1128 35.24 23.58 21.62
CA PHE A 1128 36.34 23.31 22.53
C PHE A 1128 36.81 24.64 23.11
N LYS A 1129 36.62 24.84 24.41
CA LYS A 1129 37.14 26.01 25.13
C LYS A 1129 38.41 25.62 25.85
N ILE A 1130 39.52 26.21 25.45
CA ILE A 1130 40.87 25.85 25.88
C ILE A 1130 41.43 27.00 26.71
N ASN A 1131 41.94 26.71 27.91
CA ASN A 1131 42.61 27.66 28.77
C ASN A 1131 44.06 27.23 28.98
N VAL A 1132 45.00 28.16 28.78
CA VAL A 1132 46.44 27.98 29.02
C VAL A 1132 46.90 29.13 29.90
N GLY A 1133 47.04 28.89 31.21
CA GLY A 1133 47.20 29.97 32.20
C GLY A 1133 45.98 30.90 32.20
N GLU A 1134 46.20 32.21 32.08
CA GLU A 1134 45.14 33.23 32.00
C GLU A 1134 44.57 33.42 30.58
N GLN A 1135 45.12 32.73 29.58
CA GLN A 1135 44.65 32.85 28.19
C GLN A 1135 43.57 31.83 27.87
N GLN A 1136 42.48 32.30 27.28
CA GLN A 1136 41.37 31.46 26.81
C GLN A 1136 41.22 31.54 25.30
N GLN A 1137 41.02 30.38 24.67
CA GLN A 1137 40.75 30.21 23.25
C GLN A 1137 39.50 29.33 23.07
N SER A 1138 38.74 29.55 22.00
CA SER A 1138 37.60 28.69 21.64
C SER A 1138 37.70 28.23 20.19
N ILE A 1139 37.54 26.93 19.95
CA ILE A 1139 37.71 26.30 18.64
C ILE A 1139 36.48 25.43 18.33
N ARG A 1140 35.90 25.62 17.15
CA ARG A 1140 34.77 24.80 16.65
C ARG A 1140 35.32 23.60 15.88
N VAL A 1141 34.83 22.40 16.17
CA VAL A 1141 35.26 21.13 15.54
C VAL A 1141 34.04 20.40 14.97
N LEU A 1142 34.09 20.04 13.68
CA LEU A 1142 33.08 19.22 13.01
C LEU A 1142 33.49 17.74 13.09
N LYS A 1143 32.69 16.90 13.76
CA LYS A 1143 32.82 15.45 13.74
C LYS A 1143 31.97 14.87 12.60
N GLN A 1144 32.57 14.01 11.76
CA GLN A 1144 31.89 13.28 10.68
C GLN A 1144 31.54 11.85 11.07
#